data_AF-A0A1I6RK49-F1
#
_entry.id   AF-A0A1I6RK49-F1
#
_cell.length_a   1.000
_cell.length_b   1.000
_cell.length_c   1.000
_cell.angle_alpha   90.00
_cell.angle_beta   90.00
_cell.angle_gamma   90.00
#
_symmetry.space_group_name_H-M   'P 1'
#
loop_
_entity.id
_entity.type
_entity.pdbx_description
1 polymer ?
#
loop_
_entity_poly.entity_id
_entity_poly.type
_entity_poly.pdbx_seq_one_letter_code
_entity_poly.pdbx_strand_id
1 'polypeptide(L)'
;MVDKNSELLAFEGAQGFGAGATGGRGGEVVKVTNLNDSGEGSLRWALEDLDGPRIVVFDVGGQIDLKSQIQINGDVTVAGQTAPGGITVTGGRLRVVESNVIIRGMTLRPGDDPDAQDPDDRDGFSIGKSGSVVENVILDSNSVSWAIDENISTWGSPSNITISNNIIAEALRSSLHSKGDHSMGLLIGDESSNVSVIGNLLVSNEFRNALVKDDSTNIEFINNLIYNYGGEGLVVAGKGDVHAIGNVFIKGQDSGGREAIRFISNTGEASYYVTDNVAEVGGVNTSQIQSDFVFDPATTEVMSSSEVVDWILENAGARFDGEVSEIDQRIIDSVLDNTGAIIDSQKEAGGYGKLEGGTALADSDGDGIPDFYEQVIGSDAKVADANRDADGDGYSNIEDYINGLLDGFSNSGNNGNVTQPDGGDETDLDNGNGNDNTSGAIGTVITVEAEDLDLTDGWATKSLSSASDGKVIQNESGELQSASLAFDGDAGVYSLTVTYFDENDGVSTLAVLVNGEQVATWDWDEELGSALANKSTLTSKVIEGLELKEGDVVTLQGQHDAGEPLRIDTVSLEMTGELDDTDTDTGTDTGNTGDLGDTGDTGDLGDVGDVGAIGTVISVEAEDMVLTDGYVLKNVGGASGGTVIQNETDTVQTASYAFDGDAGVYSLSVNYFDENDGVASLAVLVNGEKVASWDWDANLGSALANNDTKATKLIEGLELSAGDVISLQGLNDGGEPVRVDSIDLEMTNVIDGSGEQAADNGAEWLFIEAESFVFDTSAKRGFEVTDLKAASGGQVLSALGDAEAWTNFDGESGTYDVGIDHFDENDGVSYLEFRVNGEVIDSWHWDADLGDRLANKNTLTRHLVSDVEISAGDEISLVGYGDGGSEPLRIDALEFMPSDTILS
;
A
#
# COMPACT_ATOMS: atom_id res chain seq x y z
N MET A 1 -35.52 -27.24 6.75
CA MET A 1 -35.64 -26.77 8.15
C MET A 1 -34.57 -27.47 8.95
N VAL A 2 -33.40 -26.84 8.97
CA VAL A 2 -32.32 -27.09 9.94
C VAL A 2 -32.37 -25.84 10.82
N ASP A 3 -32.40 -26.02 12.14
CA ASP A 3 -32.55 -24.94 13.12
C ASP A 3 -31.38 -23.94 12.98
N LYS A 4 -31.62 -22.79 12.33
CA LYS A 4 -30.78 -21.58 12.40
C LYS A 4 -31.18 -20.82 13.67
N ASN A 5 -30.49 -21.13 14.75
CA ASN A 5 -30.45 -20.31 15.96
C ASN A 5 -28.98 -20.28 16.43
N SER A 6 -28.03 -20.13 15.50
CA SER A 6 -26.67 -19.72 15.85
C SER A 6 -26.77 -18.26 16.25
N GLU A 7 -26.39 -17.95 17.49
CA GLU A 7 -26.23 -16.57 17.96
C GLU A 7 -25.19 -15.88 17.06
N LEU A 8 -25.47 -14.63 16.68
CA LEU A 8 -24.58 -13.79 15.89
C LEU A 8 -23.25 -13.61 16.63
N LEU A 9 -22.12 -13.73 15.94
CA LEU A 9 -20.79 -13.58 16.53
C LEU A 9 -20.51 -12.11 16.91
N ALA A 10 -19.39 -11.87 17.59
CA ALA A 10 -18.92 -10.54 17.95
C ALA A 10 -18.71 -9.64 16.72
N PHE A 11 -18.08 -10.19 15.70
CA PHE A 11 -17.92 -9.65 14.35
C PHE A 11 -17.75 -10.86 13.41
N GLU A 12 -17.84 -10.65 12.11
CA GLU A 12 -17.63 -11.73 11.15
C GLU A 12 -16.24 -12.36 11.35
N GLY A 13 -16.16 -13.69 11.30
CA GLY A 13 -14.90 -14.40 11.54
C GLY A 13 -14.40 -14.45 12.99
N ALA A 14 -15.05 -13.82 13.97
CA ALA A 14 -14.60 -13.86 15.37
C ALA A 14 -14.46 -15.32 15.90
N GLN A 15 -13.31 -15.64 16.49
CA GLN A 15 -12.97 -17.00 16.93
C GLN A 15 -12.69 -17.13 18.44
N GLY A 16 -12.59 -18.37 18.91
CA GLY A 16 -12.22 -18.70 20.28
C GLY A 16 -13.35 -18.52 21.29
N PHE A 17 -13.02 -18.72 22.57
CA PHE A 17 -14.05 -18.74 23.62
C PHE A 17 -14.77 -17.41 23.84
N GLY A 18 -14.18 -16.29 23.44
CA GLY A 18 -14.78 -14.96 23.51
C GLY A 18 -15.70 -14.61 22.33
N ALA A 19 -15.74 -15.41 21.26
CA ALA A 19 -16.39 -15.08 19.98
C ALA A 19 -17.88 -14.70 20.08
N GLY A 20 -18.57 -15.13 21.13
CA GLY A 20 -19.98 -14.79 21.39
C GLY A 20 -20.20 -13.47 22.15
N ALA A 21 -19.15 -12.69 22.41
CA ALA A 21 -19.30 -11.35 22.99
C ALA A 21 -20.12 -10.47 22.03
N THR A 22 -21.06 -9.69 22.56
CA THR A 22 -21.86 -8.73 21.78
C THR A 22 -21.33 -7.30 21.91
N GLY A 23 -20.45 -7.05 22.88
CA GLY A 23 -19.92 -5.73 23.18
C GLY A 23 -21.02 -4.69 23.35
N GLY A 24 -20.92 -3.60 22.58
CA GLY A 24 -21.84 -2.48 22.57
C GLY A 24 -23.04 -2.57 21.63
N ARG A 25 -23.23 -3.69 20.90
CA ARG A 25 -24.24 -3.84 19.84
C ARG A 25 -25.62 -3.31 20.21
N GLY A 26 -26.21 -2.50 19.34
CA GLY A 26 -27.52 -1.86 19.54
C GLY A 26 -27.55 -0.80 20.64
N GLY A 27 -26.38 -0.39 21.11
CA GLY A 27 -26.16 0.59 22.17
C GLY A 27 -26.00 2.03 21.68
N GLU A 28 -25.54 2.90 22.57
CA GLU A 28 -25.21 4.28 22.21
C GLU A 28 -23.85 4.35 21.51
N VAL A 29 -23.74 5.07 20.39
CA VAL A 29 -22.44 5.42 19.83
C VAL A 29 -21.88 6.62 20.60
N VAL A 30 -20.71 6.43 21.21
CA VAL A 30 -20.07 7.40 22.10
C VAL A 30 -18.74 7.84 21.48
N LYS A 31 -18.62 9.14 21.21
CA LYS A 31 -17.43 9.69 20.55
C LYS A 31 -16.41 10.23 21.56
N VAL A 32 -15.17 9.77 21.45
CA VAL A 32 -14.01 10.37 22.12
C VAL A 32 -13.57 11.58 21.30
N THR A 33 -13.65 12.76 21.88
CA THR A 33 -13.46 14.06 21.20
C THR A 33 -12.26 14.83 21.72
N ASN A 34 -11.56 14.30 22.73
CA ASN A 34 -10.34 14.90 23.25
C ASN A 34 -9.38 13.88 23.89
N LEU A 35 -8.09 14.22 23.86
CA LEU A 35 -6.99 13.38 24.38
C LEU A 35 -6.70 13.57 25.87
N ASN A 36 -7.59 14.24 26.63
CA ASN A 36 -7.36 14.45 28.06
C ASN A 36 -7.48 13.14 28.84
N ASP A 37 -6.72 12.98 29.93
CA ASP A 37 -6.84 11.81 30.83
C ASP A 37 -8.26 11.65 31.42
N SER A 38 -9.01 12.74 31.59
CA SER A 38 -10.37 12.70 32.18
C SER A 38 -11.23 13.88 31.76
N GLY A 39 -12.54 13.76 31.99
CA GLY A 39 -13.55 14.75 31.63
C GLY A 39 -14.42 14.28 30.47
N GLU A 40 -15.59 14.90 30.31
CA GLU A 40 -16.51 14.60 29.22
C GLU A 40 -15.81 14.64 27.86
N GLY A 41 -16.11 13.66 27.00
CA GLY A 41 -15.47 13.47 25.70
C GLY A 41 -14.09 12.79 25.74
N SER A 42 -13.57 12.41 26.91
CA SER A 42 -12.33 11.61 26.99
C SER A 42 -12.60 10.10 26.97
N LEU A 43 -11.57 9.32 26.65
CA LEU A 43 -11.63 7.85 26.72
C LEU A 43 -12.05 7.35 28.11
N ARG A 44 -11.51 7.97 29.18
CA ARG A 44 -11.88 7.62 30.55
C ARG A 44 -13.36 7.84 30.81
N TRP A 45 -13.91 8.98 30.38
CA TRP A 45 -15.34 9.26 30.55
C TRP A 45 -16.20 8.22 29.83
N ALA A 46 -15.86 7.86 28.59
CA ALA A 46 -16.58 6.85 27.83
C ALA A 46 -16.57 5.46 28.50
N LEU A 47 -15.49 5.11 29.22
CA LEU A 47 -15.30 3.77 29.77
C LEU A 47 -15.65 3.63 31.27
N GLU A 48 -15.55 4.70 32.07
CA GLU A 48 -15.80 4.69 33.52
C GLU A 48 -17.12 5.38 33.93
N ASP A 49 -17.52 6.45 33.26
CA ASP A 49 -18.60 7.33 33.72
C ASP A 49 -19.96 7.00 33.05
N LEU A 50 -19.94 6.29 31.92
CA LEU A 50 -21.13 5.84 31.21
C LEU A 50 -21.48 4.39 31.55
N ASP A 51 -22.78 4.09 31.51
CA ASP A 51 -23.35 2.77 31.80
C ASP A 51 -24.19 2.28 30.60
N GLY A 52 -24.23 0.97 30.40
CA GLY A 52 -25.05 0.30 29.39
C GLY A 52 -24.33 0.06 28.05
N PRO A 53 -25.00 -0.66 27.11
CA PRO A 53 -24.46 -0.98 25.80
C PRO A 53 -23.99 0.26 25.06
N ARG A 54 -22.73 0.29 24.64
CA ARG A 54 -22.15 1.42 23.89
C ARG A 54 -21.00 1.02 22.97
N ILE A 55 -20.92 1.67 21.83
CA ILE A 55 -19.81 1.54 20.87
C ILE A 55 -19.01 2.83 20.96
N VAL A 56 -17.74 2.74 21.34
CA VAL A 56 -16.84 3.88 21.52
C VAL A 56 -15.99 4.04 20.26
N VAL A 57 -16.16 5.19 19.59
CA VAL A 57 -15.41 5.62 18.40
C VAL A 57 -14.65 6.92 18.70
N PHE A 58 -13.74 7.33 17.81
CA PHE A 58 -12.81 8.43 18.05
C PHE A 58 -12.90 9.51 16.97
N ASP A 59 -13.24 10.74 17.36
CA ASP A 59 -13.13 11.94 16.49
C ASP A 59 -11.71 12.54 16.53
N VAL A 60 -10.82 12.00 17.38
CA VAL A 60 -9.45 12.47 17.56
C VAL A 60 -8.50 11.28 17.71
N GLY A 61 -7.33 11.35 17.07
CA GLY A 61 -6.21 10.45 17.33
C GLY A 61 -5.02 11.15 17.97
N GLY A 62 -3.97 10.39 18.23
CA GLY A 62 -2.76 10.80 18.93
C GLY A 62 -2.60 10.15 20.31
N GLN A 63 -1.94 10.85 21.24
CA GLN A 63 -1.52 10.30 22.52
C GLN A 63 -2.42 10.70 23.71
N ILE A 64 -2.88 9.71 24.48
CA ILE A 64 -3.56 9.90 25.78
C ILE A 64 -2.61 9.50 26.92
N ASP A 65 -2.20 10.49 27.73
CA ASP A 65 -1.32 10.29 28.89
C ASP A 65 -2.11 10.00 30.17
N LEU A 66 -2.22 8.74 30.57
CA LEU A 66 -2.93 8.37 31.80
C LEU A 66 -2.11 8.69 33.06
N LYS A 67 -2.79 9.22 34.08
CA LYS A 67 -2.22 9.37 35.44
C LYS A 67 -2.60 8.23 36.38
N SER A 68 -3.59 7.42 35.99
CA SER A 68 -4.01 6.20 36.68
C SER A 68 -4.73 5.28 35.71
N GLN A 69 -4.84 3.99 36.04
CA GLN A 69 -5.58 3.03 35.22
C GLN A 69 -7.00 3.52 34.86
N ILE A 70 -7.49 3.15 33.69
CA ILE A 70 -8.92 3.21 33.36
C ILE A 70 -9.53 1.84 33.68
N GLN A 71 -10.67 1.84 34.37
CA GLN A 71 -11.52 0.66 34.53
C GLN A 71 -12.59 0.65 33.43
N ILE A 72 -12.66 -0.42 32.66
CA ILE A 72 -13.63 -0.59 31.59
C ILE A 72 -14.86 -1.29 32.15
N ASN A 73 -15.96 -0.54 32.25
CA ASN A 73 -17.29 -1.08 32.54
C ASN A 73 -17.86 -1.79 31.30
N GLY A 74 -18.73 -2.76 31.53
CA GLY A 74 -19.13 -3.76 30.54
C GLY A 74 -20.11 -3.27 29.48
N ASP A 75 -20.53 -4.20 28.62
CA ASP A 75 -21.38 -3.97 27.45
C ASP A 75 -20.80 -2.87 26.54
N VAL A 76 -19.54 -3.05 26.13
CA VAL A 76 -18.83 -2.03 25.35
C VAL A 76 -17.99 -2.62 24.23
N THR A 77 -18.07 -1.98 23.06
CA THR A 77 -17.09 -2.15 21.97
C THR A 77 -16.23 -0.89 21.92
N VAL A 78 -14.91 -1.03 21.92
CA VAL A 78 -13.97 0.08 21.74
C VAL A 78 -13.25 -0.11 20.41
N ALA A 79 -13.49 0.79 19.47
CA ALA A 79 -12.99 0.71 18.09
C ALA A 79 -11.87 1.74 17.87
N GLY A 80 -10.66 1.42 18.31
CA GLY A 80 -9.48 2.30 18.21
C GLY A 80 -9.07 2.63 16.78
N GLN A 81 -9.37 1.75 15.83
CA GLN A 81 -9.12 1.94 14.40
C GLN A 81 -9.91 3.11 13.78
N THR A 82 -10.93 3.63 14.48
CA THR A 82 -11.66 4.84 14.03
C THR A 82 -10.91 6.13 14.31
N ALA A 83 -9.86 6.11 15.13
CA ALA A 83 -9.12 7.31 15.50
C ALA A 83 -8.26 7.81 14.33
N PRO A 84 -8.42 9.07 13.88
CA PRO A 84 -7.59 9.63 12.82
C PRO A 84 -6.11 9.61 13.18
N GLY A 85 -5.26 8.97 12.38
CA GLY A 85 -3.82 8.79 12.67
C GLY A 85 -3.54 7.81 13.82
N GLY A 86 -4.54 7.05 14.27
CA GLY A 86 -4.43 6.07 15.36
C GLY A 86 -4.48 6.67 16.76
N ILE A 87 -4.69 5.82 17.77
CA ILE A 87 -4.75 6.22 19.19
C ILE A 87 -3.76 5.42 20.05
N THR A 88 -2.90 6.14 20.78
CA THR A 88 -1.93 5.55 21.71
C THR A 88 -2.19 5.97 23.15
N VAL A 89 -2.34 4.99 24.05
CA VAL A 89 -2.51 5.20 25.49
C VAL A 89 -1.18 4.95 26.20
N THR A 90 -0.71 5.90 27.01
CA THR A 90 0.54 5.80 27.77
C THR A 90 0.30 6.00 29.27
N GLY A 91 1.33 5.75 30.08
CA GLY A 91 1.35 6.07 31.52
C GLY A 91 0.53 5.15 32.42
N GLY A 92 -0.39 4.34 31.88
CA GLY A 92 -1.22 3.44 32.67
C GLY A 92 -1.87 2.34 31.84
N ARG A 93 -2.60 1.47 32.54
CA ARG A 93 -3.29 0.32 31.95
C ARG A 93 -4.75 0.61 31.63
N LEU A 94 -5.30 -0.18 30.72
CA LEU A 94 -6.75 -0.37 30.59
C LEU A 94 -7.14 -1.70 31.26
N ARG A 95 -8.08 -1.65 32.21
CA ARG A 95 -8.50 -2.83 32.98
C ARG A 95 -9.98 -3.14 32.77
N VAL A 96 -10.28 -4.28 32.17
CA VAL A 96 -11.65 -4.80 32.05
C VAL A 96 -12.13 -5.32 33.40
N VAL A 97 -13.19 -4.71 33.95
CA VAL A 97 -13.72 -5.04 35.28
C VAL A 97 -15.14 -5.61 35.27
N GLU A 98 -15.79 -5.62 34.11
CA GLU A 98 -17.13 -6.16 33.87
C GLU A 98 -17.16 -6.95 32.55
N SER A 99 -18.25 -7.67 32.30
CA SER A 99 -18.40 -8.61 31.18
C SER A 99 -18.78 -7.95 29.85
N ASN A 100 -18.73 -8.72 28.77
CA ASN A 100 -19.21 -8.37 27.44
C ASN A 100 -18.46 -7.16 26.85
N VAL A 101 -17.16 -7.34 26.60
CA VAL A 101 -16.26 -6.27 26.16
C VAL A 101 -15.50 -6.69 24.91
N ILE A 102 -15.50 -5.83 23.89
CA ILE A 102 -14.70 -5.99 22.68
C ILE A 102 -13.78 -4.77 22.57
N ILE A 103 -12.47 -4.99 22.36
CA ILE A 103 -11.49 -3.92 22.15
C ILE A 103 -10.66 -4.25 20.92
N ARG A 104 -10.71 -3.37 19.92
CA ARG A 104 -9.96 -3.50 18.66
C ARG A 104 -9.21 -2.23 18.29
N GLY A 105 -8.12 -2.37 17.55
CA GLY A 105 -7.38 -1.25 16.95
C GLY A 105 -6.72 -0.29 17.95
N MET A 106 -6.53 -0.69 19.21
CA MET A 106 -5.94 0.18 20.23
C MET A 106 -4.43 -0.03 20.35
N THR A 107 -3.70 1.07 20.60
CA THR A 107 -2.27 0.99 20.93
C THR A 107 -2.02 1.36 22.39
N LEU A 108 -1.41 0.47 23.18
CA LEU A 108 -1.10 0.66 24.60
C LEU A 108 0.40 0.58 24.85
N ARG A 109 0.97 1.69 25.32
CA ARG A 109 2.40 1.83 25.58
C ARG A 109 2.64 2.52 26.94
N PRO A 110 2.42 1.85 28.09
CA PRO A 110 2.45 2.49 29.40
C PRO A 110 3.80 3.15 29.75
N GLY A 111 4.91 2.48 29.39
CA GLY A 111 6.29 2.93 29.54
C GLY A 111 6.73 3.26 30.96
N ASP A 112 7.92 3.84 31.09
CA ASP A 112 8.67 3.99 32.35
C ASP A 112 8.60 5.36 33.05
N ASP A 113 7.57 6.19 32.79
CA ASP A 113 7.46 7.49 33.47
C ASP A 113 7.17 7.30 34.97
N PRO A 114 8.05 7.76 35.90
CA PRO A 114 7.84 7.58 37.34
C PRO A 114 6.64 8.35 37.92
N ASP A 115 6.12 9.36 37.20
CA ASP A 115 4.98 10.18 37.66
C ASP A 115 3.62 9.63 37.19
N ALA A 116 3.61 8.51 36.46
CA ALA A 116 2.41 7.85 35.96
C ALA A 116 1.86 6.79 36.95
N GLN A 117 1.04 5.84 36.49
CA GLN A 117 0.44 4.78 37.34
C GLN A 117 1.49 4.00 38.13
N ASP A 118 1.17 3.46 39.32
CA ASP A 118 2.10 2.62 40.10
C ASP A 118 2.81 1.55 39.23
N PRO A 119 4.15 1.57 39.13
CA PRO A 119 4.92 0.60 38.35
C PRO A 119 4.69 -0.87 38.72
N ASP A 120 4.26 -1.16 39.96
CA ASP A 120 3.97 -2.53 40.41
C ASP A 120 2.65 -3.11 39.88
N ASP A 121 1.86 -2.30 39.17
CA ASP A 121 0.54 -2.64 38.62
C ASP A 121 0.40 -2.15 37.16
N ARG A 122 1.50 -1.72 36.53
CA ARG A 122 1.49 -1.01 35.24
C ARG A 122 1.59 -1.98 34.08
N ASP A 123 0.46 -2.64 33.84
CA ASP A 123 0.22 -3.47 32.65
C ASP A 123 -0.12 -2.60 31.43
N GLY A 124 -0.19 -3.22 30.24
CA GLY A 124 -0.94 -2.68 29.11
C GLY A 124 -2.44 -2.92 29.30
N PHE A 125 -2.89 -4.14 29.00
CA PHE A 125 -4.24 -4.60 29.29
C PHE A 125 -4.28 -5.54 30.50
N SER A 126 -5.31 -5.42 31.33
CA SER A 126 -5.64 -6.45 32.32
C SER A 126 -7.12 -6.82 32.25
N ILE A 127 -7.43 -8.12 32.24
CA ILE A 127 -8.80 -8.63 32.23
C ILE A 127 -9.13 -9.26 33.58
N GLY A 128 -10.21 -8.79 34.20
CA GLY A 128 -10.71 -9.33 35.45
C GLY A 128 -10.22 -8.60 36.70
N LYS A 129 -10.92 -8.89 37.80
CA LYS A 129 -10.66 -8.31 39.11
C LYS A 129 -11.26 -9.20 40.18
N SER A 130 -10.45 -9.62 41.15
CA SER A 130 -10.90 -10.51 42.23
C SER A 130 -12.18 -9.99 42.89
N GLY A 131 -13.19 -10.87 42.96
CA GLY A 131 -14.51 -10.55 43.50
C GLY A 131 -15.50 -9.95 42.51
N SER A 132 -15.13 -9.83 41.23
CA SER A 132 -16.00 -9.43 40.12
C SER A 132 -16.13 -10.59 39.14
N VAL A 133 -17.30 -10.74 38.51
CA VAL A 133 -17.48 -11.69 37.41
C VAL A 133 -17.15 -10.93 36.12
N VAL A 134 -16.22 -11.45 35.34
CA VAL A 134 -15.84 -10.91 34.04
C VAL A 134 -15.85 -12.06 33.04
N GLU A 135 -16.74 -11.99 32.07
CA GLU A 135 -16.85 -12.99 31.01
C GLU A 135 -17.12 -12.38 29.64
N ASN A 136 -16.80 -13.13 28.58
CA ASN A 136 -17.02 -12.74 27.18
C ASN A 136 -16.25 -11.47 26.83
N VAL A 137 -14.93 -11.60 26.72
CA VAL A 137 -14.02 -10.50 26.39
C VAL A 137 -13.21 -10.84 25.15
N ILE A 138 -13.11 -9.91 24.21
CA ILE A 138 -12.23 -9.99 23.05
C ILE A 138 -11.24 -8.83 23.07
N LEU A 139 -9.95 -9.15 22.98
CA LEU A 139 -8.89 -8.22 22.62
C LEU A 139 -8.36 -8.65 21.24
N ASP A 140 -8.68 -7.91 20.20
CA ASP A 140 -8.34 -8.27 18.82
C ASP A 140 -7.63 -7.13 18.07
N SER A 141 -6.60 -7.40 17.28
CA SER A 141 -5.89 -6.38 16.46
C SER A 141 -5.44 -5.15 17.25
N ASN A 142 -4.80 -5.36 18.41
CA ASN A 142 -4.21 -4.30 19.22
C ASN A 142 -2.68 -4.38 19.24
N SER A 143 -2.02 -3.25 19.48
CA SER A 143 -0.58 -3.17 19.69
C SER A 143 -0.27 -2.84 21.15
N VAL A 144 0.46 -3.70 21.85
CA VAL A 144 0.74 -3.56 23.28
C VAL A 144 2.24 -3.74 23.54
N SER A 145 2.89 -2.68 24.01
CA SER A 145 4.31 -2.72 24.32
C SER A 145 4.70 -1.91 25.55
N TRP A 146 5.93 -2.14 26.02
CA TRP A 146 6.58 -1.31 27.06
C TRP A 146 5.82 -1.25 28.39
N ALA A 147 5.04 -2.27 28.74
CA ALA A 147 4.51 -2.40 30.09
C ALA A 147 5.65 -2.72 31.09
N ILE A 148 5.43 -2.38 32.36
CA ILE A 148 6.41 -2.61 33.43
C ILE A 148 6.14 -3.93 34.16
N ASP A 149 4.87 -4.30 34.39
CA ASP A 149 4.53 -5.63 34.92
C ASP A 149 4.19 -6.57 33.75
N GLU A 150 2.95 -6.64 33.25
CA GLU A 150 2.58 -7.43 32.06
C GLU A 150 2.09 -6.60 30.87
N ASN A 151 2.48 -6.91 29.63
CA ASN A 151 1.81 -6.30 28.46
C ASN A 151 0.32 -6.66 28.46
N ILE A 152 -0.02 -7.94 28.61
CA ILE A 152 -1.41 -8.39 28.79
C ILE A 152 -1.51 -9.38 29.96
N SER A 153 -2.52 -9.23 30.81
CA SER A 153 -2.78 -10.16 31.91
C SER A 153 -4.26 -10.52 32.07
N THR A 154 -4.54 -11.73 32.52
CA THR A 154 -5.83 -12.10 33.11
C THR A 154 -5.68 -12.35 34.61
N TRP A 155 -6.66 -11.90 35.41
CA TRP A 155 -6.63 -12.07 36.86
C TRP A 155 -8.02 -12.03 37.51
N GLY A 156 -8.25 -12.91 38.47
CA GLY A 156 -9.46 -12.90 39.30
C GLY A 156 -10.62 -13.67 38.70
N SER A 157 -10.32 -14.83 38.14
CA SER A 157 -11.26 -15.81 37.58
C SER A 157 -12.10 -15.35 36.37
N PRO A 158 -11.57 -14.57 35.41
CA PRO A 158 -12.32 -14.26 34.19
C PRO A 158 -12.50 -15.50 33.31
N SER A 159 -13.54 -15.50 32.48
CA SER A 159 -13.82 -16.63 31.58
C SER A 159 -14.33 -16.24 30.20
N ASN A 160 -14.18 -17.13 29.21
CA ASN A 160 -14.60 -16.89 27.82
C ASN A 160 -13.89 -15.68 27.21
N ILE A 161 -12.59 -15.81 27.05
CA ILE A 161 -11.70 -14.73 26.63
C ILE A 161 -11.05 -15.11 25.31
N THR A 162 -11.04 -14.21 24.34
CA THR A 162 -10.22 -14.31 23.13
C THR A 162 -9.20 -13.17 23.12
N ILE A 163 -7.94 -13.51 22.90
CA ILE A 163 -6.83 -12.58 22.65
C ILE A 163 -6.28 -12.95 21.28
N SER A 164 -6.63 -12.19 20.24
CA SER A 164 -6.34 -12.51 18.84
C SER A 164 -5.64 -11.41 18.06
N ASN A 165 -4.77 -11.78 17.11
CA ASN A 165 -4.17 -10.84 16.15
C ASN A 165 -3.47 -9.62 16.80
N ASN A 166 -2.95 -9.74 18.03
CA ASN A 166 -2.30 -8.62 18.72
C ASN A 166 -0.78 -8.66 18.53
N ILE A 167 -0.14 -7.48 18.53
CA ILE A 167 1.30 -7.34 18.80
C ILE A 167 1.49 -7.18 20.31
N ILE A 168 2.33 -8.03 20.92
CA ILE A 168 2.64 -8.05 22.34
C ILE A 168 4.16 -8.04 22.52
N ALA A 169 4.75 -6.86 22.67
CA ALA A 169 6.19 -6.69 22.46
C ALA A 169 6.91 -5.91 23.57
N GLU A 170 8.20 -6.21 23.75
CA GLU A 170 9.16 -5.37 24.46
C GLU A 170 8.73 -4.90 25.87
N ALA A 171 8.14 -5.79 26.69
CA ALA A 171 7.94 -5.48 28.11
C ALA A 171 9.28 -5.13 28.80
N LEU A 172 9.29 -4.14 29.71
CA LEU A 172 10.51 -3.43 30.13
C LEU A 172 11.29 -4.08 31.27
N ARG A 173 12.40 -4.76 30.93
CA ARG A 173 13.21 -5.59 31.83
C ARG A 173 13.65 -4.92 33.14
N SER A 174 14.70 -4.11 33.12
CA SER A 174 15.28 -3.54 34.35
C SER A 174 14.77 -2.12 34.59
N SER A 175 13.43 -1.99 34.63
CA SER A 175 12.75 -0.71 34.77
C SER A 175 12.37 -0.38 36.23
N LEU A 176 11.19 0.20 36.47
CA LEU A 176 10.77 0.72 37.77
C LEU A 176 10.09 -0.29 38.71
N HIS A 177 9.89 -1.54 38.28
CA HIS A 177 9.16 -2.54 39.05
C HIS A 177 9.89 -2.91 40.37
N SER A 178 9.18 -2.93 41.49
CA SER A 178 9.80 -3.07 42.82
C SER A 178 10.44 -4.44 43.08
N LYS A 179 10.03 -5.47 42.32
CA LYS A 179 10.55 -6.84 42.44
C LYS A 179 11.84 -7.07 41.61
N GLY A 180 12.37 -6.06 40.92
CA GLY A 180 13.54 -6.16 40.03
C GLY A 180 13.15 -6.51 38.61
N ASP A 181 14.05 -7.16 37.85
CA ASP A 181 13.86 -7.46 36.41
C ASP A 181 12.46 -8.05 36.12
N HIS A 182 11.69 -7.36 35.29
CA HIS A 182 10.33 -7.70 34.83
C HIS A 182 10.23 -7.46 33.33
N SER A 183 9.83 -8.43 32.53
CA SER A 183 9.63 -8.24 31.09
C SER A 183 8.65 -9.31 30.68
N MET A 184 7.38 -9.08 31.02
CA MET A 184 6.35 -10.11 30.98
C MET A 184 5.39 -9.84 29.82
N GLY A 185 5.33 -10.75 28.85
CA GLY A 185 4.45 -10.60 27.69
C GLY A 185 2.97 -10.81 28.04
N LEU A 186 2.57 -12.06 28.23
CA LEU A 186 1.19 -12.49 28.46
C LEU A 186 1.07 -13.42 29.67
N LEU A 187 0.31 -13.00 30.67
CA LEU A 187 -0.07 -13.81 31.82
C LEU A 187 -1.52 -14.29 31.71
N ILE A 188 -1.73 -15.61 31.85
CA ILE A 188 -3.05 -16.21 32.07
C ILE A 188 -3.11 -16.65 33.55
N GLY A 189 -3.76 -15.82 34.36
CA GLY A 189 -3.63 -15.79 35.82
C GLY A 189 -4.94 -15.83 36.61
N ASP A 190 -4.77 -16.23 37.88
CA ASP A 190 -5.75 -16.61 38.90
C ASP A 190 -7.09 -17.18 38.40
N GLU A 191 -7.13 -18.51 38.23
CA GLU A 191 -8.33 -19.30 37.95
C GLU A 191 -9.09 -18.89 36.68
N SER A 192 -8.38 -18.37 35.68
CA SER A 192 -8.98 -18.04 34.36
C SER A 192 -9.44 -19.31 33.66
N SER A 193 -10.56 -19.26 32.94
CA SER A 193 -11.06 -20.44 32.21
C SER A 193 -11.57 -20.12 30.82
N ASN A 194 -11.43 -21.04 29.87
CA ASN A 194 -11.86 -20.84 28.48
C ASN A 194 -11.18 -19.59 27.89
N VAL A 195 -9.87 -19.67 27.71
CA VAL A 195 -9.06 -18.57 27.16
C VAL A 195 -8.43 -19.02 25.85
N SER A 196 -8.70 -18.31 24.76
CA SER A 196 -8.07 -18.51 23.47
C SER A 196 -7.06 -17.41 23.18
N VAL A 197 -5.83 -17.82 22.84
CA VAL A 197 -4.73 -16.97 22.40
C VAL A 197 -4.38 -17.38 20.98
N ILE A 198 -4.78 -16.58 19.99
CA ILE A 198 -4.83 -16.97 18.57
C ILE A 198 -4.11 -15.94 17.70
N GLY A 199 -3.18 -16.33 16.82
CA GLY A 199 -2.69 -15.38 15.80
C GLY A 199 -1.88 -14.20 16.33
N ASN A 200 -1.33 -14.26 17.56
CA ASN A 200 -0.63 -13.11 18.13
C ASN A 200 0.87 -13.13 17.81
N LEU A 201 1.45 -11.93 17.67
CA LEU A 201 2.89 -11.70 17.59
C LEU A 201 3.45 -11.34 18.98
N LEU A 202 4.27 -12.21 19.57
CA LEU A 202 4.96 -11.95 20.83
C LEU A 202 6.45 -11.73 20.59
N VAL A 203 6.98 -10.53 20.86
CA VAL A 203 8.35 -10.15 20.49
C VAL A 203 9.15 -9.61 21.67
N SER A 204 10.32 -10.20 21.92
CA SER A 204 11.34 -9.65 22.82
C SER A 204 10.87 -9.37 24.26
N ASN A 205 9.94 -10.19 24.79
CA ASN A 205 9.68 -10.23 26.23
C ASN A 205 10.54 -11.32 26.88
N GLU A 206 11.19 -11.04 28.02
CA GLU A 206 12.08 -12.02 28.68
C GLU A 206 11.32 -13.22 29.27
N PHE A 207 10.09 -12.99 29.70
CA PHE A 207 9.28 -13.92 30.48
C PHE A 207 7.81 -13.91 30.03
N ARG A 208 7.10 -14.99 30.36
CA ARG A 208 5.65 -15.16 30.16
C ARG A 208 5.22 -14.93 28.70
N ASN A 209 5.65 -15.80 27.77
CA ASN A 209 5.30 -15.72 26.34
C ASN A 209 4.47 -16.92 25.83
N ALA A 210 3.40 -17.40 26.45
CA ALA A 210 2.68 -16.91 27.64
C ALA A 210 3.03 -17.71 28.92
N LEU A 211 2.58 -17.26 30.09
CA LEU A 211 2.55 -18.07 31.32
C LEU A 211 1.11 -18.42 31.72
N VAL A 212 0.80 -19.72 31.78
CA VAL A 212 -0.46 -20.25 32.33
C VAL A 212 -0.22 -20.68 33.79
N LYS A 213 -0.94 -20.08 34.75
CA LYS A 213 -0.77 -20.39 36.19
C LYS A 213 -2.08 -20.40 36.99
N ASP A 214 -1.96 -20.66 38.29
CA ASP A 214 -3.01 -20.54 39.32
C ASP A 214 -4.33 -21.27 38.98
N ASP A 215 -4.23 -22.56 38.65
CA ASP A 215 -5.39 -23.42 38.34
C ASP A 215 -6.25 -22.92 37.15
N SER A 216 -5.73 -22.05 36.29
CA SER A 216 -6.39 -21.68 35.03
C SER A 216 -6.59 -22.91 34.15
N THR A 217 -7.74 -23.04 33.45
CA THR A 217 -8.15 -24.27 32.74
C THR A 217 -8.70 -23.98 31.35
N ASN A 218 -8.62 -24.97 30.46
CA ASN A 218 -9.15 -24.91 29.09
C ASN A 218 -8.56 -23.74 28.30
N ILE A 219 -7.27 -23.83 28.00
CA ILE A 219 -6.51 -22.79 27.30
C ILE A 219 -6.21 -23.26 25.88
N GLU A 220 -6.58 -22.43 24.91
CA GLU A 220 -6.17 -22.53 23.51
C GLU A 220 -4.99 -21.58 23.28
N PHE A 221 -3.87 -22.12 22.80
CA PHE A 221 -2.71 -21.36 22.38
C PHE A 221 -2.38 -21.80 20.95
N ILE A 222 -2.97 -21.11 19.98
CA ILE A 222 -3.10 -21.57 18.59
C ILE A 222 -2.49 -20.56 17.64
N ASN A 223 -1.69 -21.01 16.68
CA ASN A 223 -1.16 -20.19 15.58
C ASN A 223 -0.52 -18.88 16.06
N ASN A 224 0.33 -18.88 17.09
CA ASN A 224 1.03 -17.66 17.53
C ASN A 224 2.48 -17.68 17.03
N LEU A 225 3.05 -16.51 16.78
CA LEU A 225 4.47 -16.32 16.46
C LEU A 225 5.16 -15.68 17.67
N ILE A 226 6.18 -16.36 18.19
CA ILE A 226 6.91 -15.95 19.37
C ILE A 226 8.39 -15.80 19.01
N TYR A 227 8.91 -14.57 19.05
CA TYR A 227 10.28 -14.24 18.70
C TYR A 227 11.06 -13.65 19.89
N ASN A 228 12.35 -13.99 19.98
CA ASN A 228 13.29 -13.47 20.99
C ASN A 228 12.79 -13.59 22.45
N TYR A 229 12.15 -14.71 22.78
CA TYR A 229 11.41 -14.96 24.04
C TYR A 229 12.26 -15.13 25.32
N GLY A 230 13.49 -14.61 25.34
CA GLY A 230 14.38 -14.73 26.49
C GLY A 230 14.57 -16.18 26.97
N GLY A 231 14.33 -16.41 28.26
CA GLY A 231 14.48 -17.74 28.86
C GLY A 231 13.26 -18.66 28.69
N GLU A 232 12.09 -18.12 28.33
CA GLU A 232 10.80 -18.82 28.44
C GLU A 232 9.80 -18.34 27.37
N GLY A 233 9.43 -19.26 26.48
CA GLY A 233 8.29 -19.10 25.56
C GLY A 233 6.98 -19.36 26.31
N LEU A 234 6.23 -20.39 25.88
CA LEU A 234 5.04 -20.85 26.58
C LEU A 234 5.42 -21.68 27.82
N VAL A 235 4.97 -21.25 28.99
CA VAL A 235 5.16 -21.97 30.26
C VAL A 235 3.80 -22.32 30.87
N VAL A 236 3.62 -23.60 31.18
CA VAL A 236 2.43 -24.10 31.88
C VAL A 236 2.84 -24.52 33.30
N ALA A 237 2.35 -23.76 34.28
CA ALA A 237 2.65 -23.88 35.69
C ALA A 237 1.35 -23.99 36.50
N GLY A 238 0.63 -25.11 36.39
CA GLY A 238 -0.65 -25.27 37.10
C GLY A 238 -1.34 -26.58 36.82
N LYS A 239 -2.67 -26.61 36.99
CA LYS A 239 -3.54 -27.76 36.65
C LYS A 239 -4.27 -27.60 35.32
N GLY A 240 -3.92 -26.59 34.52
CA GLY A 240 -4.66 -26.26 33.30
C GLY A 240 -4.52 -27.29 32.19
N ASP A 241 -5.64 -27.58 31.54
CA ASP A 241 -5.65 -28.19 30.22
C ASP A 241 -5.22 -27.14 29.19
N VAL A 242 -4.18 -27.45 28.42
CA VAL A 242 -3.59 -26.52 27.44
C VAL A 242 -3.45 -27.21 26.09
N HIS A 243 -3.97 -26.55 25.07
CA HIS A 243 -3.90 -26.95 23.67
C HIS A 243 -2.93 -26.00 22.95
N ALA A 244 -1.69 -26.44 22.75
CA ALA A 244 -0.68 -25.69 22.00
C ALA A 244 -0.60 -26.24 20.58
N ILE A 245 -1.09 -25.49 19.59
CA ILE A 245 -1.29 -25.97 18.22
C ILE A 245 -0.76 -24.93 17.22
N GLY A 246 0.01 -25.34 16.20
CA GLY A 246 0.37 -24.45 15.09
C GLY A 246 1.40 -23.35 15.41
N ASN A 247 1.88 -23.22 16.66
CA ASN A 247 2.69 -22.06 17.05
C ASN A 247 4.14 -22.15 16.55
N VAL A 248 4.71 -20.99 16.22
CA VAL A 248 6.09 -20.85 15.75
C VAL A 248 6.92 -20.10 16.79
N PHE A 249 8.02 -20.71 17.23
CA PHE A 249 8.95 -20.09 18.18
C PHE A 249 10.32 -19.87 17.51
N ILE A 250 10.67 -18.61 17.29
CA ILE A 250 11.93 -18.20 16.68
C ILE A 250 12.86 -17.68 17.77
N LYS A 251 14.07 -18.25 17.84
CA LYS A 251 15.10 -17.80 18.79
C LYS A 251 15.74 -16.51 18.28
N GLY A 252 15.73 -15.48 19.12
CA GLY A 252 16.50 -14.25 18.91
C GLY A 252 17.81 -14.25 19.71
N GLN A 253 18.49 -13.10 19.74
CA GLN A 253 19.77 -12.93 20.44
C GLN A 253 19.69 -13.24 21.94
N ASP A 254 18.57 -12.92 22.57
CA ASP A 254 18.36 -13.10 24.02
C ASP A 254 17.71 -14.45 24.36
N SER A 255 17.32 -15.23 23.35
CA SER A 255 16.72 -16.54 23.56
C SER A 255 17.74 -17.58 24.02
N GLY A 256 17.52 -18.23 25.17
CA GLY A 256 18.42 -19.30 25.58
C GLY A 256 18.15 -20.02 26.90
N GLY A 257 18.82 -21.16 27.03
CA GLY A 257 18.94 -21.89 28.30
C GLY A 257 17.77 -22.81 28.67
N ARG A 258 16.64 -22.79 27.94
CA ARG A 258 15.48 -23.67 28.16
C ARG A 258 14.72 -23.94 26.85
N GLU A 259 13.88 -24.96 26.86
CA GLU A 259 12.95 -25.29 25.77
C GLU A 259 11.88 -24.19 25.62
N ALA A 260 11.37 -23.99 24.40
CA ALA A 260 10.41 -22.92 24.10
C ALA A 260 9.04 -23.16 24.76
N ILE A 261 8.53 -24.39 24.70
CA ILE A 261 7.29 -24.82 25.37
C ILE A 261 7.66 -25.67 26.58
N ARG A 262 7.20 -25.29 27.78
CA ARG A 262 7.59 -25.95 29.04
C ARG A 262 6.41 -26.26 29.95
N PHE A 263 6.30 -27.54 30.32
CA PHE A 263 5.33 -28.01 31.31
C PHE A 263 6.03 -28.28 32.64
N ILE A 264 5.95 -27.34 33.60
CA ILE A 264 6.84 -27.31 34.78
C ILE A 264 6.17 -27.61 36.12
N SER A 265 4.85 -27.61 36.22
CA SER A 265 4.10 -27.99 37.42
C SER A 265 2.90 -28.87 37.04
N ASN A 266 2.53 -29.80 37.91
CA ASN A 266 1.27 -30.53 37.84
C ASN A 266 0.92 -31.02 39.26
N THR A 267 -0.30 -30.71 39.73
CA THR A 267 -0.85 -31.23 40.99
C THR A 267 -2.21 -31.94 40.81
N GLY A 268 -2.49 -32.49 39.61
CA GLY A 268 -3.76 -33.18 39.33
C GLY A 268 -4.01 -33.53 37.85
N GLU A 269 -5.29 -33.58 37.46
CA GLU A 269 -5.88 -34.11 36.20
C GLU A 269 -5.54 -33.33 34.90
N ALA A 270 -4.48 -32.50 34.88
CA ALA A 270 -4.12 -31.69 33.72
C ALA A 270 -3.73 -32.55 32.49
N SER A 271 -4.26 -32.20 31.33
CA SER A 271 -3.96 -32.82 30.03
C SER A 271 -3.42 -31.79 29.04
N TYR A 272 -2.33 -32.12 28.37
CA TYR A 272 -1.74 -31.25 27.36
C TYR A 272 -1.94 -31.84 25.98
N TYR A 273 -2.30 -31.02 25.01
CA TYR A 273 -2.30 -31.37 23.60
C TYR A 273 -1.32 -30.47 22.88
N VAL A 274 -0.34 -31.07 22.21
CA VAL A 274 0.75 -30.34 21.55
C VAL A 274 0.95 -30.94 20.17
N THR A 275 0.62 -30.19 19.13
CA THR A 275 0.76 -30.64 17.74
C THR A 275 1.15 -29.49 16.83
N ASP A 276 1.91 -29.78 15.77
CA ASP A 276 2.36 -28.81 14.76
C ASP A 276 2.95 -27.51 15.32
N ASN A 277 3.80 -27.60 16.35
CA ASN A 277 4.53 -26.42 16.84
C ASN A 277 5.98 -26.48 16.33
N VAL A 278 6.49 -25.38 15.79
CA VAL A 278 7.92 -25.19 15.51
C VAL A 278 8.58 -24.73 16.80
N ALA A 279 8.85 -25.68 17.69
CA ALA A 279 9.34 -25.40 19.05
C ALA A 279 10.09 -26.57 19.68
N GLU A 280 11.03 -26.25 20.57
CA GLU A 280 11.51 -27.23 21.56
C GLU A 280 10.45 -27.41 22.66
N VAL A 281 10.12 -28.66 23.00
CA VAL A 281 9.16 -29.00 24.06
C VAL A 281 9.88 -29.69 25.22
N GLY A 282 9.70 -29.16 26.43
CA GLY A 282 10.40 -29.65 27.63
C GLY A 282 9.64 -29.43 28.95
N GLY A 283 10.39 -29.53 30.05
CA GLY A 283 9.84 -29.49 31.41
C GLY A 283 9.68 -30.86 32.08
N VAL A 284 9.19 -30.85 33.31
CA VAL A 284 9.10 -32.06 34.15
C VAL A 284 7.84 -32.90 33.88
N ASN A 285 6.84 -32.34 33.18
CA ASN A 285 5.52 -32.95 32.98
C ASN A 285 5.17 -33.25 31.52
N THR A 286 6.14 -33.33 30.62
CA THR A 286 5.90 -33.71 29.20
C THR A 286 5.24 -35.09 29.03
N SER A 287 5.34 -35.97 30.04
CA SER A 287 4.61 -37.26 30.06
C SER A 287 3.08 -37.15 30.11
N GLN A 288 2.53 -35.95 30.35
CA GLN A 288 1.10 -35.68 30.36
C GLN A 288 0.56 -35.21 29.00
N ILE A 289 1.44 -35.06 28.00
CA ILE A 289 1.04 -34.76 26.62
C ILE A 289 0.32 -35.98 26.05
N GLN A 290 -0.90 -35.77 25.56
CA GLN A 290 -1.77 -36.80 25.00
C GLN A 290 -1.58 -36.88 23.47
N SER A 291 -1.44 -38.08 22.92
CA SER A 291 -1.29 -38.28 21.47
C SER A 291 -2.63 -38.42 20.73
N ASP A 292 -3.68 -38.89 21.40
CA ASP A 292 -4.93 -39.33 20.79
C ASP A 292 -6.15 -38.52 21.30
N PHE A 293 -5.90 -37.39 21.95
CA PHE A 293 -6.98 -36.51 22.40
C PHE A 293 -7.58 -35.79 21.19
N VAL A 294 -8.88 -36.01 20.95
CA VAL A 294 -9.65 -35.24 19.99
C VAL A 294 -10.10 -33.99 20.73
N PHE A 295 -9.45 -32.88 20.42
CA PHE A 295 -9.84 -31.56 20.87
C PHE A 295 -11.03 -31.06 20.05
N ASP A 296 -12.03 -30.49 20.71
CA ASP A 296 -13.15 -29.78 20.09
C ASP A 296 -12.91 -28.28 20.33
N PRO A 297 -12.14 -27.62 19.44
CA PRO A 297 -11.73 -26.25 19.68
C PRO A 297 -12.92 -25.28 19.59
N ALA A 298 -12.91 -24.23 20.39
CA ALA A 298 -13.72 -23.04 20.16
C ALA A 298 -13.24 -22.27 18.92
N THR A 299 -12.01 -22.52 18.48
CA THR A 299 -11.38 -21.96 17.30
C THR A 299 -11.43 -22.96 16.13
N THR A 300 -12.14 -22.64 15.04
CA THR A 300 -12.31 -23.59 13.93
C THR A 300 -11.13 -23.65 12.97
N GLU A 301 -10.21 -22.69 13.04
CA GLU A 301 -9.13 -22.52 12.08
C GLU A 301 -7.75 -22.74 12.71
N VAL A 302 -7.05 -23.76 12.21
CA VAL A 302 -5.68 -24.08 12.59
C VAL A 302 -4.85 -24.04 11.32
N MET A 303 -3.98 -23.04 11.22
CA MET A 303 -3.04 -22.89 10.12
C MET A 303 -1.87 -23.85 10.29
N SER A 304 -1.23 -24.21 9.18
CA SER A 304 0.04 -24.92 9.29
C SER A 304 1.09 -24.00 9.89
N SER A 305 2.00 -24.56 10.68
CA SER A 305 3.09 -23.75 11.26
C SER A 305 3.99 -23.03 10.25
N SER A 306 3.94 -23.38 8.95
CA SER A 306 4.60 -22.63 7.87
C SER A 306 3.86 -21.36 7.45
N GLU A 307 2.52 -21.34 7.51
CA GLU A 307 1.69 -20.19 7.09
C GLU A 307 1.55 -19.16 8.22
N VAL A 308 1.71 -19.60 9.47
CA VAL A 308 1.54 -18.77 10.67
C VAL A 308 2.46 -17.56 10.70
N VAL A 309 3.69 -17.66 10.16
CA VAL A 309 4.63 -16.53 10.20
C VAL A 309 4.14 -15.39 9.32
N ASP A 310 3.88 -15.68 8.04
CA ASP A 310 3.47 -14.66 7.06
C ASP A 310 2.15 -14.01 7.47
N TRP A 311 1.16 -14.83 7.84
CA TRP A 311 -0.14 -14.34 8.27
C TRP A 311 -0.02 -13.37 9.45
N ILE A 312 0.80 -13.69 10.45
CA ILE A 312 0.91 -12.85 11.64
C ILE A 312 1.63 -11.54 11.34
N LEU A 313 2.71 -11.57 10.55
CA LEU A 313 3.45 -10.34 10.22
C LEU A 313 2.60 -9.39 9.37
N GLU A 314 1.60 -9.91 8.66
CA GLU A 314 0.65 -9.14 7.87
C GLU A 314 -0.60 -8.72 8.62
N ASN A 315 -1.09 -9.48 9.60
CA ASN A 315 -2.41 -9.22 10.18
C ASN A 315 -2.36 -8.75 11.64
N ALA A 316 -1.27 -8.98 12.37
CA ALA A 316 -1.24 -8.65 13.79
C ALA A 316 -0.97 -7.16 14.06
N GLY A 317 -1.66 -6.61 15.04
CA GLY A 317 -1.44 -5.27 15.58
C GLY A 317 -2.57 -4.30 15.32
N ALA A 318 -2.47 -3.11 15.91
CA ALA A 318 -3.36 -2.00 15.62
C ALA A 318 -3.01 -1.41 14.25
N ARG A 319 -4.02 -1.28 13.39
CA ARG A 319 -3.93 -0.67 12.06
C ARG A 319 -4.81 0.56 11.94
N PHE A 320 -4.33 1.54 11.18
CA PHE A 320 -5.08 2.73 10.77
C PHE A 320 -4.79 2.94 9.29
N ASP A 321 -5.85 3.12 8.48
CA ASP A 321 -5.79 3.15 7.01
C ASP A 321 -4.99 1.98 6.41
N GLY A 322 -5.20 0.78 6.96
CA GLY A 322 -4.50 -0.45 6.55
C GLY A 322 -3.08 -0.60 7.08
N GLU A 323 -2.48 0.45 7.64
CA GLU A 323 -1.05 0.49 8.01
C GLU A 323 -0.80 0.37 9.52
N VAL A 324 0.37 -0.18 9.88
CA VAL A 324 0.85 -0.22 11.27
C VAL A 324 1.69 1.02 11.60
N SER A 325 1.77 1.38 12.89
CA SER A 325 2.63 2.49 13.32
C SER A 325 4.12 2.20 13.09
N GLU A 326 4.96 3.23 12.93
CA GLU A 326 6.42 3.10 12.79
C GLU A 326 7.07 2.23 13.89
N ILE A 327 6.56 2.34 15.12
CA ILE A 327 7.04 1.54 16.26
C ILE A 327 6.75 0.05 16.07
N ASP A 328 5.56 -0.27 15.56
CA ASP A 328 5.13 -1.65 15.33
C ASP A 328 5.80 -2.21 14.07
N GLN A 329 5.97 -1.40 13.02
CA GLN A 329 6.76 -1.78 11.85
C GLN A 329 8.19 -2.15 12.25
N ARG A 330 8.85 -1.32 13.07
CA ARG A 330 10.18 -1.64 13.62
C ARG A 330 10.17 -2.96 14.42
N ILE A 331 9.10 -3.27 15.15
CA ILE A 331 8.97 -4.54 15.88
C ILE A 331 8.89 -5.71 14.90
N ILE A 332 8.08 -5.59 13.84
CA ILE A 332 7.96 -6.58 12.76
C ILE A 332 9.31 -6.77 12.05
N ASP A 333 9.98 -5.68 11.66
CA ASP A 333 11.30 -5.71 11.02
C ASP A 333 12.33 -6.41 11.93
N SER A 334 12.23 -6.22 13.25
CA SER A 334 13.12 -6.89 14.20
C SER A 334 12.99 -8.43 14.18
N VAL A 335 11.82 -8.94 13.81
CA VAL A 335 11.57 -10.37 13.60
C VAL A 335 12.19 -10.82 12.28
N LEU A 336 11.93 -10.09 11.20
CA LEU A 336 12.42 -10.38 9.84
C LEU A 336 13.94 -10.38 9.77
N ASP A 337 14.57 -9.32 10.32
CA ASP A 337 16.02 -9.14 10.32
C ASP A 337 16.72 -9.89 11.46
N ASN A 338 15.95 -10.48 12.36
CA ASN A 338 16.44 -11.13 13.57
C ASN A 338 17.34 -10.20 14.41
N THR A 339 16.89 -8.97 14.64
CA THR A 339 17.60 -7.91 15.38
C THR A 339 16.96 -7.55 16.73
N GLY A 340 15.86 -8.21 17.10
CA GLY A 340 15.14 -7.90 18.33
C GLY A 340 15.98 -8.04 19.59
N ALA A 341 15.67 -7.19 20.58
CA ALA A 341 16.38 -7.11 21.84
C ALA A 341 15.42 -6.90 23.01
N ILE A 342 15.71 -7.51 24.16
CA ILE A 342 15.02 -7.21 25.41
C ILE A 342 15.56 -5.89 25.97
N ILE A 343 14.67 -4.91 26.13
CA ILE A 343 15.01 -3.53 26.51
C ILE A 343 14.68 -3.23 27.97
N ASP A 344 15.39 -2.26 28.57
CA ASP A 344 15.13 -1.79 29.94
C ASP A 344 14.21 -0.57 29.99
N SER A 345 14.09 0.16 28.88
CA SER A 345 13.27 1.37 28.73
C SER A 345 12.84 1.54 27.29
N GLN A 346 11.63 2.06 27.05
CA GLN A 346 11.16 2.43 25.71
C GLN A 346 12.10 3.42 25.00
N LYS A 347 12.91 4.18 25.75
CA LYS A 347 13.92 5.09 25.19
C LYS A 347 15.01 4.37 24.40
N GLU A 348 15.26 3.10 24.68
CA GLU A 348 16.22 2.27 23.94
C GLU A 348 15.69 1.90 22.55
N ALA A 349 14.37 1.95 22.37
CA ALA A 349 13.66 1.73 21.12
C ALA A 349 13.21 3.04 20.43
N GLY A 350 13.80 4.18 20.80
CA GLY A 350 13.46 5.50 20.21
C GLY A 350 12.39 6.29 20.99
N GLY A 351 11.71 5.66 21.96
CA GLY A 351 10.62 6.26 22.72
C GLY A 351 9.32 6.36 21.91
N TYR A 352 8.39 7.21 22.36
CA TYR A 352 7.07 7.32 21.74
C TYR A 352 7.07 8.01 20.36
N GLY A 353 8.15 8.69 19.97
CA GLY A 353 8.18 9.48 18.73
C GLY A 353 7.17 10.64 18.74
N LYS A 354 6.74 11.04 17.54
CA LYS A 354 5.68 12.04 17.33
C LYS A 354 4.37 11.28 17.10
N LEU A 355 3.45 11.33 18.05
CA LEU A 355 2.13 10.68 17.96
C LEU A 355 1.08 11.75 17.64
N GLU A 356 1.12 12.28 16.41
CA GLU A 356 0.12 13.24 15.94
C GLU A 356 -1.15 12.53 15.49
N GLY A 357 -2.30 13.15 15.76
CA GLY A 357 -3.57 12.69 15.20
C GLY A 357 -3.73 13.18 13.76
N GLY A 358 -4.52 12.44 13.00
CA GLY A 358 -5.00 12.83 11.67
C GLY A 358 -6.23 13.73 11.72
N THR A 359 -6.77 14.01 10.54
CA THR A 359 -8.02 14.76 10.36
C THR A 359 -9.20 13.79 10.42
N ALA A 360 -10.19 14.08 11.27
CA ALA A 360 -11.44 13.31 11.28
C ALA A 360 -12.23 13.50 9.99
N LEU A 361 -12.81 12.41 9.50
CA LEU A 361 -13.71 12.43 8.36
C LEU A 361 -15.03 13.14 8.72
N ALA A 362 -15.70 13.68 7.72
CA ALA A 362 -17.00 14.32 7.91
C ALA A 362 -18.05 13.30 8.37
N ASP A 363 -18.80 13.65 9.41
CA ASP A 363 -19.92 12.92 10.02
C ASP A 363 -21.00 13.96 10.31
N SER A 364 -21.93 14.11 9.36
CA SER A 364 -22.88 15.21 9.25
C SER A 364 -24.01 15.13 10.27
N ASP A 365 -24.38 13.93 10.71
CA ASP A 365 -25.43 13.72 11.72
C ASP A 365 -24.90 13.36 13.12
N GLY A 366 -23.60 13.10 13.22
CA GLY A 366 -22.87 12.92 14.47
C GLY A 366 -23.03 11.53 15.08
N ASP A 367 -23.42 10.52 14.30
CA ASP A 367 -23.70 9.17 14.80
C ASP A 367 -22.47 8.24 14.85
N GLY A 368 -21.31 8.71 14.39
CA GLY A 368 -20.04 8.01 14.44
C GLY A 368 -19.68 7.22 13.18
N ILE A 369 -20.52 7.29 12.14
CA ILE A 369 -20.21 6.79 10.80
C ILE A 369 -19.85 8.00 9.91
N PRO A 370 -18.78 7.93 9.10
CA PRO A 370 -18.49 9.00 8.14
C PRO A 370 -19.49 9.05 6.97
N ASP A 371 -19.77 10.26 6.49
CA ASP A 371 -20.74 10.55 5.42
C ASP A 371 -20.48 9.74 4.14
N PHE A 372 -19.20 9.47 3.82
CA PHE A 372 -18.82 8.70 2.64
C PHE A 372 -19.23 7.23 2.78
N TYR A 373 -19.06 6.64 3.96
CA TYR A 373 -19.38 5.23 4.20
C TYR A 373 -20.90 5.02 4.22
N GLU A 374 -21.65 5.96 4.80
CA GLU A 374 -23.11 5.92 4.76
C GLU A 374 -23.65 5.93 3.33
N GLN A 375 -23.02 6.66 2.41
CA GLN A 375 -23.36 6.61 0.99
C GLN A 375 -23.07 5.24 0.37
N VAL A 376 -21.95 4.62 0.72
CA VAL A 376 -21.55 3.29 0.22
C VAL A 376 -22.57 2.22 0.60
N ILE A 377 -23.02 2.19 1.85
CA ILE A 377 -24.00 1.19 2.33
C ILE A 377 -25.46 1.57 2.01
N GLY A 378 -25.69 2.66 1.28
CA GLY A 378 -27.03 3.15 0.95
C GLY A 378 -27.82 3.70 2.13
N SER A 379 -27.13 4.12 3.20
CA SER A 379 -27.70 4.90 4.30
C SER A 379 -27.76 6.41 3.98
N ASP A 380 -28.38 7.19 4.85
CA ASP A 380 -28.56 8.65 4.66
C ASP A 380 -27.70 9.41 5.67
N ALA A 381 -26.61 10.02 5.19
CA ALA A 381 -25.62 10.76 5.99
C ALA A 381 -26.14 11.97 6.80
N LYS A 382 -27.45 12.22 6.76
CA LYS A 382 -28.13 13.28 7.52
C LYS A 382 -29.09 12.71 8.56
N VAL A 383 -29.12 11.40 8.75
CA VAL A 383 -30.09 10.68 9.57
C VAL A 383 -29.38 9.69 10.48
N ALA A 384 -29.12 10.11 11.72
CA ALA A 384 -28.46 9.29 12.72
C ALA A 384 -29.11 7.90 12.85
N ASP A 385 -28.46 6.92 12.24
CA ASP A 385 -29.00 5.60 12.02
C ASP A 385 -27.95 4.48 12.07
N ALA A 386 -26.80 4.76 12.66
CA ALA A 386 -25.75 3.82 13.05
C ALA A 386 -26.22 2.47 13.61
N ASN A 387 -27.34 2.46 14.34
CA ASN A 387 -27.94 1.24 14.93
C ASN A 387 -28.95 0.51 14.02
N ARG A 388 -29.14 0.97 12.77
CA ARG A 388 -29.85 0.22 11.73
C ARG A 388 -28.92 -0.81 11.14
N ASP A 389 -29.49 -1.62 10.26
CA ASP A 389 -28.90 -2.78 9.62
C ASP A 389 -29.36 -2.65 8.15
N ALA A 390 -28.57 -1.92 7.36
CA ALA A 390 -28.93 -1.51 6.00
C ALA A 390 -28.92 -2.70 5.03
N ASP A 391 -27.99 -3.63 5.21
CA ASP A 391 -27.81 -4.81 4.35
C ASP A 391 -28.60 -6.05 4.83
N GLY A 392 -29.06 -6.04 6.09
CA GLY A 392 -29.91 -7.07 6.69
C GLY A 392 -29.15 -8.31 7.16
N ASP A 393 -27.84 -8.23 7.36
CA ASP A 393 -26.99 -9.36 7.75
C ASP A 393 -27.05 -9.67 9.27
N GLY A 394 -27.53 -8.70 10.05
CA GLY A 394 -27.74 -8.77 11.49
C GLY A 394 -26.73 -7.97 12.33
N TYR A 395 -25.67 -7.47 11.74
CA TYR A 395 -24.82 -6.41 12.30
C TYR A 395 -25.46 -5.04 12.06
N SER A 396 -25.01 -4.03 12.80
CA SER A 396 -25.49 -2.66 12.60
C SER A 396 -24.55 -1.87 11.70
N ASN A 397 -25.03 -0.84 11.02
CA ASN A 397 -24.24 0.01 10.11
C ASN A 397 -22.90 0.45 10.74
N ILE A 398 -22.90 0.76 12.05
CA ILE A 398 -21.68 1.14 12.77
C ILE A 398 -20.76 -0.06 13.04
N GLU A 399 -21.30 -1.25 13.27
CA GLU A 399 -20.52 -2.47 13.37
C GLU A 399 -19.87 -2.83 12.03
N ASP A 400 -20.59 -2.66 10.93
CA ASP A 400 -20.06 -2.90 9.57
C ASP A 400 -18.92 -1.93 9.28
N TYR A 401 -19.10 -0.65 9.60
CA TYR A 401 -18.07 0.35 9.47
C TYR A 401 -16.80 0.00 10.27
N ILE A 402 -16.94 -0.21 11.59
CA ILE A 402 -15.76 -0.43 12.44
C ILE A 402 -15.08 -1.77 12.18
N ASN A 403 -15.82 -2.82 11.81
CA ASN A 403 -15.23 -4.11 11.49
C ASN A 403 -14.52 -4.05 10.14
N GLY A 404 -15.11 -3.40 9.13
CA GLY A 404 -14.52 -3.33 7.80
C GLY A 404 -13.21 -2.55 7.72
N LEU A 405 -12.97 -1.60 8.64
CA LEU A 405 -11.67 -0.93 8.79
C LEU A 405 -10.51 -1.87 9.17
N LEU A 406 -10.79 -3.05 9.73
CA LEU A 406 -9.77 -4.04 10.12
C LEU A 406 -9.84 -5.32 9.29
N ASP A 407 -11.06 -5.79 9.00
CA ASP A 407 -11.32 -7.09 8.37
C ASP A 407 -11.61 -6.96 6.86
N GLY A 408 -11.69 -5.72 6.34
CA GLY A 408 -12.19 -5.42 5.02
C GLY A 408 -13.72 -5.30 4.99
N PHE A 409 -14.25 -4.47 4.08
CA PHE A 409 -15.69 -4.34 3.91
C PHE A 409 -16.24 -5.53 3.11
N SER A 410 -17.16 -6.29 3.69
CA SER A 410 -17.76 -7.47 3.05
C SER A 410 -18.64 -7.06 1.87
N ASN A 411 -18.49 -7.76 0.73
CA ASN A 411 -19.24 -7.51 -0.51
C ASN A 411 -20.69 -8.06 -0.48
N SER A 412 -21.27 -8.29 0.72
CA SER A 412 -22.58 -8.93 0.87
C SER A 412 -23.76 -7.96 0.73
N GLY A 413 -23.72 -7.06 -0.26
CA GLY A 413 -24.88 -6.25 -0.59
C GLY A 413 -24.58 -5.01 -1.42
N ASN A 414 -24.50 -5.19 -2.75
CA ASN A 414 -24.40 -4.16 -3.79
C ASN A 414 -22.97 -3.69 -4.10
N ASN A 415 -22.58 -3.81 -5.37
CA ASN A 415 -21.28 -3.48 -5.93
C ASN A 415 -20.87 -2.03 -5.62
N GLY A 416 -19.70 -1.86 -4.98
CA GLY A 416 -19.04 -0.56 -4.83
C GLY A 416 -17.73 -0.71 -4.06
N ASN A 417 -16.63 -1.02 -4.77
CA ASN A 417 -15.28 -1.01 -4.22
C ASN A 417 -14.76 0.44 -4.32
N VAL A 418 -14.57 1.16 -3.20
CA VAL A 418 -14.10 2.56 -3.24
C VAL A 418 -13.12 2.87 -2.09
N THR A 419 -11.95 3.36 -2.47
CA THR A 419 -10.91 3.98 -1.63
C THR A 419 -11.24 5.43 -1.26
N GLN A 420 -10.73 5.86 -0.11
CA GLN A 420 -11.01 7.10 0.61
C GLN A 420 -10.59 8.39 -0.16
N PRO A 421 -11.47 9.40 -0.34
CA PRO A 421 -11.08 10.73 -0.84
C PRO A 421 -10.74 11.71 0.29
N ASP A 422 -9.70 12.53 0.06
CA ASP A 422 -9.29 13.63 0.94
C ASP A 422 -10.20 14.87 0.74
N GLY A 423 -10.54 15.54 1.85
CA GLY A 423 -11.74 16.38 1.97
C GLY A 423 -11.72 17.75 1.26
N GLY A 424 -12.81 18.09 0.56
CA GLY A 424 -13.02 19.43 -0.01
C GLY A 424 -14.43 19.77 -0.49
N ASP A 425 -15.14 20.55 0.33
CA ASP A 425 -16.23 21.52 0.11
C ASP A 425 -17.60 21.10 -0.51
N GLU A 426 -18.65 21.31 0.28
CA GLU A 426 -20.07 21.20 -0.10
C GLU A 426 -20.54 22.39 -0.96
N THR A 427 -21.47 22.18 -1.89
CA THR A 427 -22.81 22.81 -1.82
C THR A 427 -23.83 22.32 -2.86
N ASP A 428 -25.01 22.03 -2.31
CA ASP A 428 -26.38 22.26 -2.81
C ASP A 428 -27.21 21.10 -3.41
N LEU A 429 -28.43 21.02 -2.88
CA LEU A 429 -29.44 19.97 -2.98
C LEU A 429 -30.47 20.29 -4.09
N ASP A 430 -31.06 19.27 -4.74
CA ASP A 430 -32.51 18.94 -4.64
C ASP A 430 -33.05 17.98 -5.75
N ASN A 431 -33.84 17.01 -5.27
CA ASN A 431 -35.01 16.33 -5.87
C ASN A 431 -34.90 15.34 -7.06
N GLY A 432 -34.67 14.07 -6.70
CA GLY A 432 -35.70 13.01 -6.74
C GLY A 432 -36.49 12.75 -8.03
N ASN A 433 -36.19 11.65 -8.70
CA ASN A 433 -37.19 10.67 -9.17
C ASN A 433 -36.48 9.36 -9.56
N GLY A 434 -36.89 8.24 -8.95
CA GLY A 434 -36.20 6.96 -9.07
C GLY A 434 -36.20 6.37 -10.48
N ASN A 435 -35.03 5.87 -10.87
CA ASN A 435 -34.84 4.70 -11.71
C ASN A 435 -33.37 4.29 -11.58
N ASP A 436 -33.01 3.61 -10.49
CA ASP A 436 -31.61 3.24 -10.26
C ASP A 436 -31.26 1.98 -11.08
N ASN A 437 -30.62 2.26 -12.22
CA ASN A 437 -29.92 1.32 -13.06
C ASN A 437 -28.50 1.90 -13.06
N THR A 438 -27.67 1.48 -12.11
CA THR A 438 -26.31 1.97 -11.93
C THR A 438 -25.50 1.63 -13.17
N SER A 439 -25.22 2.64 -13.99
CA SER A 439 -24.19 2.62 -15.01
C SER A 439 -22.84 2.47 -14.30
N GLY A 440 -22.06 1.44 -14.60
CA GLY A 440 -20.68 1.33 -14.13
C GLY A 440 -19.88 2.55 -14.60
N ALA A 441 -19.20 3.21 -13.67
CA ALA A 441 -18.34 4.35 -13.98
C ALA A 441 -16.94 3.86 -14.38
N ILE A 442 -16.27 4.61 -15.26
CA ILE A 442 -14.83 4.44 -15.52
C ILE A 442 -14.06 4.50 -14.18
N GLY A 443 -13.10 3.60 -13.99
CA GLY A 443 -12.38 3.37 -12.72
C GLY A 443 -12.99 2.28 -11.84
N THR A 444 -14.09 1.62 -12.25
CA THR A 444 -14.64 0.48 -11.50
C THR A 444 -13.72 -0.74 -11.64
N VAL A 445 -13.14 -1.20 -10.53
CA VAL A 445 -12.28 -2.40 -10.47
C VAL A 445 -13.05 -3.60 -9.92
N ILE A 446 -13.08 -4.70 -10.68
CA ILE A 446 -13.65 -6.00 -10.30
C ILE A 446 -12.51 -6.98 -10.10
N THR A 447 -12.21 -7.34 -8.84
CA THR A 447 -11.22 -8.38 -8.53
C THR A 447 -11.90 -9.71 -8.27
N VAL A 448 -11.38 -10.77 -8.86
CA VAL A 448 -11.84 -12.17 -8.70
C VAL A 448 -10.66 -13.03 -8.27
N GLU A 449 -10.83 -13.76 -7.18
CA GLU A 449 -9.87 -14.78 -6.73
C GLU A 449 -9.76 -15.88 -7.79
N ALA A 450 -8.54 -16.30 -8.13
CA ALA A 450 -8.34 -17.22 -9.25
C ALA A 450 -8.95 -18.62 -8.98
N GLU A 451 -9.13 -19.01 -7.72
CA GLU A 451 -9.87 -20.23 -7.35
C GLU A 451 -11.38 -20.20 -7.63
N ASP A 452 -11.96 -19.02 -7.81
CA ASP A 452 -13.39 -18.85 -8.10
C ASP A 452 -13.68 -18.88 -9.60
N LEU A 453 -12.65 -19.00 -10.44
CA LEU A 453 -12.77 -19.23 -11.89
C LEU A 453 -13.30 -20.64 -12.20
N ASP A 454 -13.91 -20.82 -13.38
CA ASP A 454 -14.28 -22.14 -13.90
C ASP A 454 -13.02 -22.88 -14.39
N LEU A 455 -12.63 -23.94 -13.69
CA LEU A 455 -11.35 -24.65 -13.88
C LEU A 455 -11.48 -25.92 -14.74
N THR A 456 -10.56 -26.16 -15.69
CA THR A 456 -10.45 -27.45 -16.40
C THR A 456 -9.75 -28.53 -15.57
N ASP A 457 -9.94 -29.80 -15.95
CA ASP A 457 -9.28 -30.98 -15.34
C ASP A 457 -7.74 -30.86 -15.40
N GLY A 458 -7.12 -30.27 -14.38
CA GLY A 458 -5.67 -30.12 -14.25
C GLY A 458 -5.20 -28.94 -13.38
N TRP A 459 -6.07 -27.97 -13.10
CA TRP A 459 -5.86 -26.98 -12.04
C TRP A 459 -6.27 -27.54 -10.68
N ALA A 460 -5.49 -27.24 -9.65
CA ALA A 460 -5.81 -27.57 -8.26
C ALA A 460 -5.66 -26.31 -7.41
N THR A 461 -6.65 -26.03 -6.58
CA THR A 461 -6.54 -25.00 -5.54
C THR A 461 -5.51 -25.44 -4.50
N LYS A 462 -4.59 -24.54 -4.15
CA LYS A 462 -3.53 -24.74 -3.16
C LYS A 462 -3.58 -23.61 -2.15
N SER A 463 -3.37 -23.94 -0.88
CA SER A 463 -3.11 -22.94 0.14
C SER A 463 -1.73 -22.35 -0.09
N LEU A 464 -1.65 -21.03 -0.11
CA LEU A 464 -0.42 -20.27 -0.22
C LEU A 464 -0.63 -18.95 0.54
N SER A 465 -0.03 -18.83 1.72
CA SER A 465 -0.24 -17.70 2.65
C SER A 465 0.18 -16.32 2.13
N SER A 466 0.93 -16.27 1.03
CA SER A 466 1.38 -15.03 0.41
C SER A 466 0.44 -14.54 -0.70
N ALA A 467 -0.61 -15.30 -1.00
CA ALA A 467 -1.62 -15.00 -2.00
C ALA A 467 -2.83 -14.32 -1.35
N SER A 468 -3.61 -13.58 -2.13
CA SER A 468 -4.94 -13.09 -1.76
C SER A 468 -5.81 -14.27 -1.28
N ASP A 469 -6.58 -14.05 -0.20
CA ASP A 469 -7.39 -15.09 0.47
C ASP A 469 -6.64 -16.40 0.84
N GLY A 470 -5.30 -16.34 0.89
CA GLY A 470 -4.41 -17.43 1.28
C GLY A 470 -4.44 -18.64 0.34
N LYS A 471 -4.89 -18.46 -0.90
CA LYS A 471 -5.05 -19.55 -1.88
C LYS A 471 -4.65 -19.12 -3.29
N VAL A 472 -4.29 -20.11 -4.10
CA VAL A 472 -3.98 -19.95 -5.52
C VAL A 472 -4.52 -21.13 -6.31
N ILE A 473 -4.70 -20.96 -7.61
CA ILE A 473 -4.79 -22.10 -8.53
C ILE A 473 -3.39 -22.49 -9.00
N GLN A 474 -3.11 -23.79 -9.03
CA GLN A 474 -1.84 -24.34 -9.51
C GLN A 474 -2.08 -25.41 -10.58
N ASN A 475 -1.38 -25.33 -11.72
CA ASN A 475 -1.43 -26.38 -12.76
C ASN A 475 -0.58 -27.58 -12.33
N GLU A 476 -1.17 -28.77 -12.19
CA GLU A 476 -0.46 -30.00 -11.75
C GLU A 476 -0.14 -30.97 -12.89
N SER A 477 -0.58 -30.67 -14.12
CA SER A 477 -0.70 -31.68 -15.18
C SER A 477 0.46 -31.71 -16.17
N GLY A 478 1.29 -30.66 -16.28
CA GLY A 478 2.32 -30.52 -17.31
C GLY A 478 1.81 -30.23 -18.71
N GLU A 479 0.50 -30.28 -18.89
CA GLU A 479 -0.18 -29.98 -20.13
C GLU A 479 -0.82 -28.59 -20.02
N LEU A 480 -1.20 -28.05 -21.17
CA LEU A 480 -1.92 -26.78 -21.26
C LEU A 480 -3.31 -26.91 -20.59
N GLN A 481 -3.60 -26.05 -19.61
CA GLN A 481 -4.86 -26.04 -18.86
C GLN A 481 -5.50 -24.66 -18.92
N SER A 482 -6.80 -24.57 -18.61
CA SER A 482 -7.54 -23.31 -18.66
C SER A 482 -8.37 -23.06 -17.40
N ALA A 483 -8.41 -21.80 -16.99
CA ALA A 483 -9.31 -21.24 -15.98
C ALA A 483 -10.07 -20.08 -16.62
N SER A 484 -11.37 -19.93 -16.39
CA SER A 484 -12.16 -18.92 -17.10
C SER A 484 -13.22 -18.23 -16.24
N LEU A 485 -13.49 -16.97 -16.57
CA LEU A 485 -14.57 -16.16 -16.03
C LEU A 485 -15.54 -15.80 -17.17
N ALA A 486 -16.84 -15.97 -16.92
CA ALA A 486 -17.87 -15.36 -17.77
C ALA A 486 -18.10 -13.94 -17.25
N PHE A 487 -17.73 -12.95 -18.03
CA PHE A 487 -17.84 -11.54 -17.67
C PHE A 487 -19.30 -11.11 -17.60
N ASP A 488 -19.74 -10.53 -16.49
CA ASP A 488 -21.11 -10.10 -16.22
C ASP A 488 -21.25 -8.58 -15.94
N GLY A 489 -20.18 -7.82 -16.16
CA GLY A 489 -20.17 -6.35 -16.06
C GLY A 489 -20.71 -5.63 -17.29
N ASP A 490 -20.76 -4.30 -17.19
CA ASP A 490 -21.21 -3.42 -18.27
C ASP A 490 -20.29 -3.50 -19.50
N ALA A 491 -20.82 -3.11 -20.66
CA ALA A 491 -20.03 -3.08 -21.89
C ALA A 491 -18.98 -1.95 -21.82
N GLY A 492 -17.70 -2.31 -21.86
CA GLY A 492 -16.60 -1.38 -21.62
C GLY A 492 -15.27 -1.85 -22.20
N VAL A 493 -14.31 -0.94 -22.19
CA VAL A 493 -12.89 -1.25 -22.34
C VAL A 493 -12.34 -1.47 -20.93
N TYR A 494 -11.64 -2.58 -20.75
CA TYR A 494 -11.13 -3.01 -19.45
C TYR A 494 -9.61 -3.19 -19.47
N SER A 495 -8.95 -2.80 -18.39
CA SER A 495 -7.62 -3.28 -18.04
C SER A 495 -7.73 -4.55 -17.19
N LEU A 496 -6.99 -5.59 -17.55
CA LEU A 496 -6.93 -6.85 -16.84
C LEU A 496 -5.59 -7.02 -16.15
N THR A 497 -5.58 -7.02 -14.82
CA THR A 497 -4.42 -7.37 -14.01
C THR A 497 -4.49 -8.83 -13.61
N VAL A 498 -3.47 -9.62 -13.93
CA VAL A 498 -3.30 -10.98 -13.43
C VAL A 498 -2.18 -10.98 -12.41
N THR A 499 -2.47 -11.32 -11.17
CA THR A 499 -1.49 -11.44 -10.09
C THR A 499 -1.05 -12.89 -9.95
N TYR A 500 0.25 -13.14 -9.88
CA TYR A 500 0.82 -14.49 -9.89
C TYR A 500 2.19 -14.57 -9.20
N PHE A 501 2.69 -15.79 -9.02
CA PHE A 501 3.99 -16.05 -8.42
C PHE A 501 5.00 -16.53 -9.46
N ASP A 502 6.02 -15.72 -9.72
CA ASP A 502 7.13 -16.03 -10.64
C ASP A 502 8.33 -16.57 -9.84
N GLU A 503 8.67 -17.84 -10.03
CA GLU A 503 9.65 -18.57 -9.22
C GLU A 503 10.91 -18.91 -10.03
N ASN A 504 12.09 -18.56 -9.50
CA ASN A 504 13.36 -18.63 -10.23
C ASN A 504 13.91 -20.07 -10.48
N ASP A 505 13.10 -21.13 -10.37
CA ASP A 505 13.51 -22.51 -10.66
C ASP A 505 12.78 -23.18 -11.82
N GLY A 506 11.97 -22.43 -12.58
CA GLY A 506 11.36 -22.84 -13.85
C GLY A 506 11.05 -21.63 -14.75
N VAL A 507 10.34 -21.88 -15.85
CA VAL A 507 9.73 -20.83 -16.71
C VAL A 507 8.43 -21.37 -17.27
N SER A 508 7.32 -20.96 -16.68
CA SER A 508 5.95 -21.24 -17.08
C SER A 508 5.49 -20.23 -18.11
N THR A 509 4.43 -20.57 -18.86
CA THR A 509 3.84 -19.64 -19.81
C THR A 509 2.35 -19.51 -19.52
N LEU A 510 1.85 -18.28 -19.51
CA LEU A 510 0.43 -17.98 -19.46
C LEU A 510 -0.01 -17.20 -20.71
N ALA A 511 -1.22 -17.49 -21.19
CA ALA A 511 -1.90 -16.73 -22.22
C ALA A 511 -3.29 -16.33 -21.72
N VAL A 512 -3.73 -15.13 -22.05
CA VAL A 512 -5.10 -14.69 -21.83
C VAL A 512 -5.85 -14.70 -23.16
N LEU A 513 -7.06 -15.25 -23.14
CA LEU A 513 -7.95 -15.30 -24.29
C LEU A 513 -9.29 -14.65 -23.95
N VAL A 514 -9.84 -13.84 -24.84
CA VAL A 514 -11.22 -13.34 -24.77
C VAL A 514 -12.03 -14.04 -25.85
N ASN A 515 -13.10 -14.74 -25.45
CA ASN A 515 -13.94 -15.55 -26.35
C ASN A 515 -13.16 -16.58 -27.20
N GLY A 516 -12.01 -17.05 -26.69
CA GLY A 516 -11.13 -18.01 -27.35
C GLY A 516 -10.13 -17.41 -28.34
N GLU A 517 -10.03 -16.08 -28.44
CA GLU A 517 -8.96 -15.37 -29.15
C GLU A 517 -7.90 -14.89 -28.16
N GLN A 518 -6.63 -15.23 -28.42
CA GLN A 518 -5.53 -14.85 -27.54
C GLN A 518 -5.24 -13.35 -27.64
N VAL A 519 -5.32 -12.66 -26.51
CA VAL A 519 -5.10 -11.21 -26.37
C VAL A 519 -3.75 -10.89 -25.74
N ALA A 520 -3.21 -11.78 -24.90
CA ALA A 520 -1.88 -11.63 -24.31
C ALA A 520 -1.22 -13.00 -24.08
N THR A 521 0.11 -13.02 -24.03
CA THR A 521 0.90 -14.15 -23.52
C THR A 521 2.25 -13.69 -23.03
N TRP A 522 2.77 -14.32 -21.98
CA TRP A 522 4.10 -14.07 -21.47
C TRP A 522 4.67 -15.30 -20.77
N ASP A 523 5.99 -15.33 -20.70
CA ASP A 523 6.76 -16.29 -19.92
C ASP A 523 6.98 -15.72 -18.52
N TRP A 524 6.98 -16.59 -17.51
CA TRP A 524 7.27 -16.24 -16.12
C TRP A 524 8.78 -16.46 -15.92
N ASP A 525 9.56 -15.42 -16.19
CA ASP A 525 11.02 -15.44 -16.16
C ASP A 525 11.65 -14.26 -15.40
N GLU A 526 10.88 -13.62 -14.52
CA GLU A 526 11.35 -12.52 -13.68
C GLU A 526 12.32 -13.02 -12.59
N GLU A 527 13.46 -12.34 -12.41
CA GLU A 527 14.47 -12.74 -11.42
C GLU A 527 14.15 -12.16 -10.03
N LEU A 528 13.08 -12.65 -9.40
CA LEU A 528 12.52 -12.12 -8.13
C LEU A 528 13.16 -12.70 -6.85
N GLY A 529 14.03 -13.71 -6.99
CA GLY A 529 15.05 -14.05 -6.00
C GLY A 529 14.73 -15.25 -5.11
N SER A 530 13.64 -15.98 -5.39
CA SER A 530 13.28 -17.21 -4.68
C SER A 530 12.78 -18.29 -5.63
N ALA A 531 13.08 -19.55 -5.28
CA ALA A 531 12.58 -20.75 -5.97
C ALA A 531 11.30 -21.31 -5.29
N LEU A 532 10.64 -20.51 -4.46
CA LEU A 532 9.43 -20.85 -3.74
C LEU A 532 8.49 -19.66 -3.82
N ALA A 533 7.23 -19.89 -4.15
CA ALA A 533 6.22 -18.84 -4.10
C ALA A 533 6.08 -18.29 -2.68
N ASN A 534 6.35 -17.00 -2.54
CA ASN A 534 6.23 -16.18 -1.35
C ASN A 534 6.06 -14.70 -1.78
N LYS A 535 5.95 -13.75 -0.84
CA LYS A 535 5.76 -12.33 -1.19
C LYS A 535 6.84 -11.75 -2.12
N SER A 536 8.10 -12.20 -2.01
CA SER A 536 9.17 -11.72 -2.89
C SER A 536 9.01 -12.13 -4.36
N THR A 537 8.26 -13.20 -4.63
CA THR A 537 7.99 -13.73 -5.99
C THR A 537 6.60 -13.35 -6.49
N LEU A 538 5.81 -12.63 -5.68
CA LEU A 538 4.50 -12.13 -6.09
C LEU A 538 4.70 -10.95 -7.04
N THR A 539 4.14 -11.06 -8.24
CA THR A 539 4.20 -10.02 -9.27
C THR A 539 2.87 -9.98 -10.00
N SER A 540 2.71 -9.07 -10.96
CA SER A 540 1.47 -8.93 -11.72
C SER A 540 1.74 -8.55 -13.17
N LYS A 541 0.81 -8.94 -14.05
CA LYS A 541 0.80 -8.54 -15.45
C LYS A 541 -0.48 -7.79 -15.76
N VAL A 542 -0.34 -6.56 -16.21
CA VAL A 542 -1.45 -5.74 -16.71
C VAL A 542 -1.62 -5.94 -18.21
N ILE A 543 -2.86 -6.11 -18.66
CA ILE A 543 -3.29 -6.27 -20.05
C ILE A 543 -4.37 -5.23 -20.31
N GLU A 544 -4.01 -4.15 -20.97
CA GLU A 544 -4.90 -3.02 -21.21
C GLU A 544 -5.74 -3.20 -22.49
N GLY A 545 -6.83 -2.45 -22.59
CA GLY A 545 -7.61 -2.35 -23.84
C GLY A 545 -8.51 -3.54 -24.15
N LEU A 546 -8.94 -4.33 -23.16
CA LEU A 546 -9.86 -5.45 -23.38
C LEU A 546 -11.30 -4.95 -23.57
N GLU A 547 -11.82 -5.00 -24.79
CA GLU A 547 -13.24 -4.76 -25.04
C GLU A 547 -14.08 -5.95 -24.52
N LEU A 548 -14.84 -5.74 -23.46
CA LEU A 548 -15.70 -6.76 -22.84
C LEU A 548 -17.16 -6.30 -22.81
N LYS A 549 -18.08 -7.25 -22.99
CA LYS A 549 -19.52 -7.07 -22.75
C LYS A 549 -20.08 -8.26 -21.99
N GLU A 550 -21.21 -8.06 -21.31
CA GLU A 550 -21.93 -9.11 -20.60
C GLU A 550 -22.03 -10.39 -21.46
N GLY A 551 -21.50 -11.49 -20.92
CA GLY A 551 -21.46 -12.81 -21.53
C GLY A 551 -20.18 -13.17 -22.30
N ASP A 552 -19.22 -12.24 -22.47
CA ASP A 552 -17.88 -12.56 -22.98
C ASP A 552 -17.13 -13.45 -21.98
N VAL A 553 -16.25 -14.35 -22.48
CA VAL A 553 -15.50 -15.29 -21.62
C VAL A 553 -14.01 -14.96 -21.64
N VAL A 554 -13.47 -14.55 -20.49
CA VAL A 554 -12.03 -14.36 -20.27
C VAL A 554 -11.43 -15.69 -19.81
N THR A 555 -10.40 -16.18 -20.49
CA THR A 555 -9.76 -17.47 -20.23
C THR A 555 -8.27 -17.29 -20.00
N LEU A 556 -7.79 -17.69 -18.83
CA LEU A 556 -6.37 -17.89 -18.55
C LEU A 556 -6.00 -19.29 -19.02
N GLN A 557 -5.06 -19.39 -19.95
CA GLN A 557 -4.59 -20.66 -20.52
C GLN A 557 -3.08 -20.76 -20.36
N GLY A 558 -2.61 -21.71 -19.55
CA GLY A 558 -1.19 -21.80 -19.25
C GLY A 558 -0.67 -23.22 -19.09
N GLN A 559 0.63 -23.34 -19.25
CA GLN A 559 1.38 -24.59 -19.12
C GLN A 559 2.52 -24.35 -18.13
N HIS A 560 2.54 -25.12 -17.04
CA HIS A 560 3.62 -25.01 -16.06
C HIS A 560 4.92 -25.69 -16.55
N ASP A 561 6.05 -25.13 -16.13
CA ASP A 561 7.30 -25.90 -16.07
C ASP A 561 7.35 -26.74 -14.78
N ALA A 562 8.15 -27.81 -14.77
CA ALA A 562 8.20 -28.70 -13.61
C ALA A 562 8.91 -28.09 -12.38
N GLY A 563 9.73 -27.05 -12.58
CA GLY A 563 10.36 -26.27 -11.52
C GLY A 563 9.42 -25.19 -10.96
N GLU A 564 8.73 -24.49 -11.86
CA GLU A 564 7.82 -23.40 -11.51
C GLU A 564 6.37 -23.83 -11.78
N PRO A 565 5.61 -24.26 -10.77
CA PRO A 565 4.23 -24.62 -10.98
C PRO A 565 3.36 -23.37 -11.05
N LEU A 566 3.14 -22.86 -12.27
CA LEU A 566 2.15 -21.84 -12.69
C LEU A 566 1.04 -21.59 -11.66
N ARG A 567 1.28 -20.66 -10.73
CA ARG A 567 0.44 -20.30 -9.58
C ARG A 567 -0.15 -18.92 -9.75
N ILE A 568 -1.47 -18.86 -9.93
CA ILE A 568 -2.21 -17.61 -10.16
C ILE A 568 -3.04 -17.30 -8.92
N ASP A 569 -2.95 -16.05 -8.50
CA ASP A 569 -3.56 -15.51 -7.29
C ASP A 569 -4.90 -14.83 -7.61
N THR A 570 -4.86 -13.67 -8.26
CA THR A 570 -6.06 -12.87 -8.57
C THR A 570 -6.11 -12.44 -10.02
N VAL A 571 -7.32 -12.05 -10.43
CA VAL A 571 -7.62 -11.43 -11.71
C VAL A 571 -8.47 -10.19 -11.45
N SER A 572 -7.99 -9.01 -11.81
CA SER A 572 -8.73 -7.74 -11.65
C SER A 572 -9.07 -7.13 -13.01
N LEU A 573 -10.31 -6.70 -13.18
CA LEU A 573 -10.82 -6.01 -14.36
C LEU A 573 -11.22 -4.59 -13.97
N GLU A 574 -10.46 -3.61 -14.42
CA GLU A 574 -10.78 -2.18 -14.26
C GLU A 574 -11.44 -1.65 -15.53
N MET A 575 -12.61 -1.04 -15.44
CA MET A 575 -13.22 -0.36 -16.58
C MET A 575 -12.45 0.93 -16.87
N THR A 576 -11.65 0.94 -17.92
CA THR A 576 -10.84 2.09 -18.33
C THR A 576 -11.52 2.94 -19.40
N GLY A 577 -12.63 2.46 -19.96
CA GLY A 577 -13.43 3.23 -20.91
C GLY A 577 -14.81 2.63 -21.17
N GLU A 578 -15.73 3.45 -21.70
CA GLU A 578 -17.02 2.98 -22.19
C GLU A 578 -16.90 2.48 -23.64
N LEU A 579 -17.62 1.41 -23.98
CA LEU A 579 -17.80 1.03 -25.39
C LEU A 579 -18.84 1.95 -26.02
N ASP A 580 -18.49 2.65 -27.10
CA ASP A 580 -19.43 3.49 -27.84
C ASP A 580 -20.59 2.65 -28.40
N ASP A 581 -21.76 2.67 -27.74
CA ASP A 581 -22.97 2.00 -28.23
C ASP A 581 -23.59 2.81 -29.37
N THR A 582 -22.92 2.75 -30.54
CA THR A 582 -23.49 3.16 -31.82
C THR A 582 -23.60 2.00 -32.79
N ASP A 583 -24.06 0.81 -32.36
CA ASP A 583 -24.64 -0.12 -33.33
C ASP A 583 -25.71 -1.09 -32.78
N THR A 584 -26.86 -0.57 -32.32
CA THR A 584 -28.14 -1.28 -32.56
C THR A 584 -29.37 -0.35 -32.65
N ASP A 585 -29.74 0.17 -33.83
CA ASP A 585 -31.12 0.02 -34.34
C ASP A 585 -31.28 0.37 -35.83
N THR A 586 -31.76 -0.62 -36.56
CA THR A 586 -32.29 -0.50 -37.92
C THR A 586 -33.60 0.30 -37.96
N GLY A 587 -33.57 1.61 -38.29
CA GLY A 587 -34.81 2.40 -38.24
C GLY A 587 -34.89 3.66 -39.12
N THR A 588 -35.32 3.47 -40.35
CA THR A 588 -35.84 4.44 -41.35
C THR A 588 -36.55 5.73 -40.86
N ASP A 589 -36.21 6.86 -41.53
CA ASP A 589 -37.11 7.81 -42.25
C ASP A 589 -37.31 9.27 -41.75
N THR A 590 -36.95 10.19 -42.66
CA THR A 590 -37.53 11.52 -42.99
C THR A 590 -37.54 12.71 -42.01
N GLY A 591 -36.66 13.68 -42.29
CA GLY A 591 -37.00 14.87 -43.08
C GLY A 591 -38.01 15.92 -42.56
N ASN A 592 -37.45 17.09 -42.20
CA ASN A 592 -37.75 18.43 -42.77
C ASN A 592 -38.50 19.50 -41.92
N THR A 593 -37.86 20.67 -41.90
CA THR A 593 -38.33 22.08 -41.77
C THR A 593 -38.78 22.63 -40.43
N GLY A 594 -38.13 23.73 -40.02
CA GLY A 594 -38.31 24.42 -38.74
C GLY A 594 -39.24 25.63 -38.76
N ASP A 595 -39.24 26.38 -37.65
CA ASP A 595 -39.43 27.84 -37.58
C ASP A 595 -39.08 28.34 -36.17
N LEU A 596 -38.58 29.57 -36.13
CA LEU A 596 -37.90 30.28 -35.04
C LEU A 596 -38.86 30.80 -33.94
N GLY A 597 -38.36 30.87 -32.71
CA GLY A 597 -39.05 31.49 -31.58
C GLY A 597 -38.15 31.78 -30.37
N ASP A 598 -37.38 32.85 -30.49
CA ASP A 598 -36.75 33.71 -29.45
C ASP A 598 -37.51 33.79 -28.11
N THR A 599 -36.85 33.50 -26.98
CA THR A 599 -36.52 34.42 -25.87
C THR A 599 -35.69 33.68 -24.81
N GLY A 600 -34.53 34.25 -24.44
CA GLY A 600 -33.41 33.53 -23.85
C GLY A 600 -33.37 33.33 -22.33
N ASP A 601 -32.25 32.74 -21.90
CA ASP A 601 -31.63 32.96 -20.60
C ASP A 601 -30.16 32.53 -20.68
N THR A 602 -29.37 33.03 -19.75
CA THR A 602 -27.91 33.11 -19.70
C THR A 602 -27.19 31.80 -19.36
N GLY A 603 -26.06 31.56 -20.02
CA GLY A 603 -24.85 30.94 -19.44
C GLY A 603 -24.85 29.43 -19.28
N ASP A 604 -24.09 28.74 -20.12
CA ASP A 604 -23.35 27.54 -19.71
C ASP A 604 -22.17 27.34 -20.67
N LEU A 605 -20.95 27.42 -20.13
CA LEU A 605 -19.67 27.22 -20.81
C LEU A 605 -18.89 26.28 -19.89
N GLY A 606 -18.36 25.20 -20.47
CA GLY A 606 -17.24 24.45 -19.92
C GLY A 606 -17.63 23.15 -19.22
N ASP A 607 -17.67 22.08 -20.00
CA ASP A 607 -17.14 20.80 -19.54
C ASP A 607 -15.65 20.84 -19.92
N VAL A 608 -14.77 20.82 -18.93
CA VAL A 608 -13.31 20.92 -19.11
C VAL A 608 -12.73 19.58 -18.71
N GLY A 609 -11.93 19.01 -19.62
CA GLY A 609 -11.47 17.63 -19.62
C GLY A 609 -10.66 17.20 -18.40
N ASP A 610 -10.73 15.89 -18.20
CA ASP A 610 -10.01 15.08 -17.22
C ASP A 610 -8.48 15.20 -17.38
N VAL A 611 -7.76 15.36 -16.27
CA VAL A 611 -6.31 15.60 -16.19
C VAL A 611 -5.52 14.31 -15.83
N GLY A 612 -6.14 13.13 -15.94
CA GLY A 612 -5.61 11.86 -15.44
C GLY A 612 -4.54 11.13 -16.28
N ALA A 613 -4.21 11.56 -17.51
CA ALA A 613 -3.32 10.81 -18.40
C ALA A 613 -1.83 11.25 -18.35
N ILE A 614 -1.51 12.37 -17.70
CA ILE A 614 -0.13 12.89 -17.63
C ILE A 614 0.76 11.97 -16.78
N GLY A 615 1.91 11.56 -17.32
CA GLY A 615 2.88 10.64 -16.70
C GLY A 615 2.77 9.18 -17.13
N THR A 616 1.79 8.81 -17.98
CA THR A 616 1.71 7.46 -18.55
C THR A 616 2.79 7.23 -19.61
N VAL A 617 3.52 6.12 -19.52
CA VAL A 617 4.59 5.74 -20.46
C VAL A 617 4.16 4.55 -21.32
N ILE A 618 4.08 4.76 -22.63
CA ILE A 618 3.85 3.72 -23.63
C ILE A 618 5.21 3.27 -24.18
N SER A 619 5.64 2.06 -23.80
CA SER A 619 6.87 1.45 -24.31
C SER A 619 6.59 0.51 -25.48
N VAL A 620 7.35 0.67 -26.56
CA VAL A 620 7.24 -0.12 -27.79
C VAL A 620 8.61 -0.64 -28.17
N GLU A 621 8.77 -1.97 -28.16
CA GLU A 621 9.98 -2.60 -28.69
C GLU A 621 10.08 -2.35 -30.20
N ALA A 622 11.27 -2.00 -30.68
CA ALA A 622 11.42 -1.62 -32.07
C ALA A 622 11.15 -2.79 -33.03
N GLU A 623 11.37 -4.04 -32.59
CA GLU A 623 11.01 -5.25 -33.32
C GLU A 623 9.50 -5.45 -33.56
N ASP A 624 8.65 -4.83 -32.74
CA ASP A 624 7.19 -4.92 -32.84
C ASP A 624 6.60 -3.83 -33.75
N MET A 625 7.42 -2.85 -34.16
CA MET A 625 7.04 -1.86 -35.17
C MET A 625 6.86 -2.49 -36.56
N VAL A 626 6.05 -1.84 -37.41
CA VAL A 626 5.85 -2.26 -38.80
C VAL A 626 7.06 -1.92 -39.67
N LEU A 627 7.84 -2.94 -40.04
CA LEU A 627 9.06 -2.80 -40.85
C LEU A 627 8.74 -2.81 -42.36
N THR A 628 8.46 -1.64 -42.94
CA THR A 628 7.96 -1.53 -44.33
C THR A 628 9.05 -1.53 -45.40
N ASP A 629 10.27 -1.10 -45.09
CA ASP A 629 11.37 -0.91 -46.08
C ASP A 629 12.69 -1.65 -45.75
N GLY A 630 12.63 -2.64 -44.83
CA GLY A 630 13.65 -3.69 -44.78
C GLY A 630 14.63 -3.69 -43.60
N TYR A 631 14.29 -3.04 -42.48
CA TYR A 631 14.96 -3.34 -41.20
C TYR A 631 14.91 -4.85 -40.93
N VAL A 632 15.95 -5.39 -40.33
CA VAL A 632 16.02 -6.81 -39.95
C VAL A 632 16.23 -6.95 -38.45
N LEU A 633 15.64 -7.99 -37.86
CA LEU A 633 15.83 -8.28 -36.44
C LEU A 633 17.22 -8.86 -36.19
N LYS A 634 17.88 -8.39 -35.12
CA LYS A 634 19.19 -8.85 -34.69
C LYS A 634 19.26 -9.01 -33.19
N ASN A 635 19.73 -10.17 -32.76
CA ASN A 635 19.99 -10.39 -31.36
C ASN A 635 21.23 -9.62 -30.92
N VAL A 636 21.07 -8.75 -29.93
CA VAL A 636 22.13 -7.98 -29.29
C VAL A 636 21.95 -8.20 -27.79
N GLY A 637 22.91 -8.84 -27.14
CA GLY A 637 22.78 -9.26 -25.73
C GLY A 637 22.70 -8.13 -24.70
N GLY A 638 22.56 -6.88 -25.15
CA GLY A 638 22.24 -5.73 -24.31
C GLY A 638 20.87 -5.15 -24.55
N ALA A 639 20.17 -5.50 -25.63
CA ALA A 639 18.87 -4.96 -26.01
C ALA A 639 17.74 -5.39 -25.06
N SER A 640 16.70 -4.57 -24.90
CA SER A 640 15.42 -5.01 -24.31
C SER A 640 14.85 -6.13 -25.18
N GLY A 641 14.31 -7.20 -24.57
CA GLY A 641 13.95 -8.43 -25.31
C GLY A 641 15.12 -9.15 -26.03
N GLY A 642 16.36 -8.66 -25.87
CA GLY A 642 17.56 -9.21 -26.51
C GLY A 642 17.64 -9.01 -28.03
N THR A 643 16.75 -8.21 -28.64
CA THR A 643 16.65 -8.00 -30.09
C THR A 643 16.59 -6.51 -30.43
N VAL A 644 17.13 -6.13 -31.59
CA VAL A 644 17.03 -4.77 -32.14
C VAL A 644 16.56 -4.84 -33.58
N ILE A 645 15.98 -3.75 -34.08
CA ILE A 645 15.90 -3.52 -35.53
C ILE A 645 17.23 -2.98 -36.05
N GLN A 646 17.78 -3.62 -37.08
CA GLN A 646 19.04 -3.20 -37.70
C GLN A 646 18.86 -2.88 -39.19
N ASN A 647 19.31 -1.71 -39.63
CA ASN A 647 19.44 -1.44 -41.06
C ASN A 647 20.69 -2.16 -41.59
N GLU A 648 20.58 -2.97 -42.64
CA GLU A 648 21.72 -3.68 -43.26
C GLU A 648 22.12 -3.14 -44.64
N THR A 649 21.52 -2.02 -45.08
CA THR A 649 21.69 -1.45 -46.42
C THR A 649 22.33 -0.06 -46.38
N ASP A 650 22.78 0.45 -47.52
CA ASP A 650 23.24 1.85 -47.69
C ASP A 650 22.10 2.80 -48.10
N THR A 651 20.86 2.38 -47.87
CA THR A 651 19.64 3.13 -48.15
C THR A 651 18.83 3.35 -46.88
N VAL A 652 18.03 4.42 -46.86
CA VAL A 652 17.11 4.69 -45.75
C VAL A 652 16.11 3.53 -45.64
N GLN A 653 15.91 3.04 -44.42
CA GLN A 653 14.86 2.07 -44.08
C GLN A 653 13.90 2.67 -43.07
N THR A 654 12.68 2.14 -43.00
CA THR A 654 11.63 2.69 -42.14
C THR A 654 10.99 1.59 -41.29
N ALA A 655 10.86 1.89 -40.00
CA ALA A 655 9.98 1.21 -39.05
C ALA A 655 8.90 2.20 -38.62
N SER A 656 7.65 1.77 -38.55
CA SER A 656 6.52 2.64 -38.24
C SER A 656 5.65 2.03 -37.15
N TYR A 657 5.19 2.89 -36.23
CA TYR A 657 4.25 2.56 -35.17
C TYR A 657 3.05 3.50 -35.31
N ALA A 658 1.86 2.93 -35.30
CA ALA A 658 0.63 3.70 -35.24
C ALA A 658 0.34 3.94 -33.77
N PHE A 659 0.51 5.18 -33.33
CA PHE A 659 0.28 5.60 -31.97
C PHE A 659 -1.18 5.34 -31.61
N ASP A 660 -1.42 4.65 -30.51
CA ASP A 660 -2.75 4.23 -30.04
C ASP A 660 -3.08 4.75 -28.65
N GLY A 661 -2.25 5.63 -28.08
CA GLY A 661 -2.53 6.36 -26.85
C GLY A 661 -3.42 7.59 -27.05
N ASP A 662 -3.78 8.21 -25.93
CA ASP A 662 -4.65 9.38 -25.89
C ASP A 662 -4.06 10.61 -26.57
N ALA A 663 -4.93 11.54 -26.97
CA ALA A 663 -4.49 12.80 -27.58
C ALA A 663 -3.79 13.68 -26.53
N GLY A 664 -2.50 13.94 -26.75
CA GLY A 664 -1.68 14.62 -25.77
C GLY A 664 -0.35 15.09 -26.35
N VAL A 665 0.39 15.81 -25.53
CA VAL A 665 1.79 16.16 -25.76
C VAL A 665 2.64 15.08 -25.09
N TYR A 666 3.57 14.50 -25.83
CA TYR A 666 4.40 13.40 -25.39
C TYR A 666 5.89 13.74 -25.42
N SER A 667 6.64 13.19 -24.47
CA SER A 667 8.07 12.99 -24.60
C SER A 667 8.32 11.62 -25.25
N LEU A 668 9.22 11.57 -26.23
CA LEU A 668 9.62 10.35 -26.94
C LEU A 668 11.09 10.08 -26.67
N SER A 669 11.37 9.00 -25.96
CA SER A 669 12.70 8.43 -25.83
C SER A 669 12.93 7.38 -26.92
N VAL A 670 13.98 7.53 -27.71
CA VAL A 670 14.43 6.50 -28.65
C VAL A 670 15.69 5.85 -28.10
N ASN A 671 15.62 4.55 -27.78
CA ASN A 671 16.73 3.77 -27.25
C ASN A 671 17.48 3.07 -28.39
N TYR A 672 18.80 3.23 -28.48
CA TYR A 672 19.61 2.76 -29.60
C TYR A 672 21.06 2.44 -29.21
N PHE A 673 21.86 1.94 -30.16
CA PHE A 673 23.27 1.63 -29.96
C PHE A 673 24.17 2.46 -30.88
N ASP A 674 24.99 3.34 -30.31
CA ASP A 674 25.95 4.23 -31.00
C ASP A 674 27.38 3.64 -30.93
N GLU A 675 27.86 3.12 -32.07
CA GLU A 675 29.13 2.41 -32.20
C GLU A 675 30.24 3.31 -32.74
N ASN A 676 31.47 3.16 -32.23
CA ASN A 676 32.56 4.08 -32.55
C ASN A 676 33.32 3.80 -33.87
N ASP A 677 32.76 3.02 -34.80
CA ASP A 677 33.36 2.66 -36.08
C ASP A 677 32.62 3.20 -37.33
N GLY A 678 31.64 4.08 -37.12
CA GLY A 678 30.95 4.84 -38.17
C GLY A 678 30.30 6.12 -37.63
N VAL A 679 29.42 6.71 -38.45
CA VAL A 679 28.47 7.75 -38.04
C VAL A 679 27.15 7.48 -38.78
N ALA A 680 26.31 6.65 -38.22
CA ALA A 680 24.96 6.43 -38.73
C ALA A 680 24.07 7.66 -38.46
N SER A 681 22.88 7.71 -39.06
CA SER A 681 21.91 8.77 -38.74
C SER A 681 20.51 8.20 -38.63
N LEU A 682 19.73 8.76 -37.70
CA LEU A 682 18.32 8.44 -37.51
C LEU A 682 17.50 9.73 -37.61
N ALA A 683 16.36 9.66 -38.27
CA ALA A 683 15.33 10.69 -38.24
C ALA A 683 14.02 10.11 -37.72
N VAL A 684 13.34 10.87 -36.86
CA VAL A 684 11.98 10.55 -36.39
C VAL A 684 11.00 11.44 -37.13
N LEU A 685 9.91 10.84 -37.61
CA LEU A 685 8.83 11.53 -38.27
C LEU A 685 7.50 11.20 -37.60
N VAL A 686 6.62 12.19 -37.46
CA VAL A 686 5.21 12.01 -37.05
C VAL A 686 4.35 12.35 -38.25
N ASN A 687 3.47 11.44 -38.66
CA ASN A 687 2.62 11.60 -39.86
C ASN A 687 3.37 11.96 -41.16
N GLY A 688 4.65 11.59 -41.23
CA GLY A 688 5.53 11.87 -42.37
C GLY A 688 6.23 13.24 -42.33
N GLU A 689 6.03 14.04 -41.28
CA GLU A 689 6.80 15.25 -41.01
C GLU A 689 7.95 14.96 -40.06
N LYS A 690 9.16 15.47 -40.35
CA LYS A 690 10.36 15.20 -39.56
C LYS A 690 10.39 16.09 -38.32
N VAL A 691 10.30 15.47 -37.15
CA VAL A 691 10.33 16.15 -35.84
C VAL A 691 11.72 16.14 -35.21
N ALA A 692 12.54 15.12 -35.49
CA ALA A 692 13.92 15.05 -35.00
C ALA A 692 14.86 14.35 -35.98
N SER A 693 16.15 14.65 -35.89
CA SER A 693 17.21 13.98 -36.63
C SER A 693 18.55 14.22 -35.96
N TRP A 694 19.36 13.17 -35.84
CA TRP A 694 20.71 13.26 -35.31
C TRP A 694 21.64 12.24 -35.95
N ASP A 695 22.92 12.52 -35.80
CA ASP A 695 24.02 11.66 -36.20
C ASP A 695 24.49 10.86 -34.97
N TRP A 696 24.84 9.59 -35.17
CA TRP A 696 25.35 8.70 -34.13
C TRP A 696 26.87 8.85 -34.10
N ASP A 697 27.34 9.93 -33.46
CA ASP A 697 28.75 10.29 -33.41
C ASP A 697 29.35 10.20 -32.00
N ALA A 698 28.63 9.57 -31.05
CA ALA A 698 29.06 9.45 -29.68
C ALA A 698 30.18 8.41 -29.54
N ASN A 699 31.33 8.83 -28.99
CA ASN A 699 32.44 7.90 -28.78
C ASN A 699 32.29 7.09 -27.48
N LEU A 700 31.40 6.09 -27.52
CA LEU A 700 31.06 5.22 -26.38
C LEU A 700 32.02 4.03 -26.20
N GLY A 701 33.10 3.97 -27.00
CA GLY A 701 34.27 3.15 -26.69
C GLY A 701 34.30 1.73 -27.28
N SER A 702 33.25 1.27 -27.96
CA SER A 702 33.22 -0.02 -28.67
C SER A 702 32.70 0.12 -30.10
N ALA A 703 33.22 -0.74 -30.99
CA ALA A 703 32.81 -0.90 -32.39
C ALA A 703 31.77 -2.02 -32.57
N LEU A 704 31.15 -2.46 -31.48
CA LEU A 704 30.14 -3.51 -31.44
C LEU A 704 29.05 -3.08 -30.46
N ALA A 705 27.79 -3.23 -30.85
CA ALA A 705 26.64 -2.97 -29.99
C ALA A 705 26.69 -3.91 -28.79
N ASN A 706 26.78 -3.29 -27.62
CA ASN A 706 26.73 -3.95 -26.32
C ASN A 706 26.32 -2.90 -25.28
N ASN A 707 26.30 -3.28 -24.00
CA ASN A 707 25.88 -2.39 -22.92
C ASN A 707 26.66 -1.07 -22.86
N ASP A 708 27.93 -1.06 -23.28
CA ASP A 708 28.77 0.14 -23.27
C ASP A 708 28.40 1.13 -24.37
N THR A 709 27.66 0.72 -25.41
CA THR A 709 27.30 1.56 -26.57
C THR A 709 25.82 1.96 -26.59
N LYS A 710 25.07 1.70 -25.51
CA LYS A 710 23.68 2.17 -25.41
C LYS A 710 23.61 3.69 -25.35
N ALA A 711 22.66 4.24 -26.07
CA ALA A 711 22.34 5.66 -26.07
C ALA A 711 20.82 5.83 -26.13
N THR A 712 20.34 6.95 -25.62
CA THR A 712 18.93 7.32 -25.68
C THR A 712 18.84 8.73 -26.21
N LYS A 713 17.91 8.97 -27.13
CA LYS A 713 17.59 10.30 -27.62
C LYS A 713 16.18 10.67 -27.18
N LEU A 714 16.08 11.65 -26.29
CA LEU A 714 14.82 12.27 -25.90
C LEU A 714 14.41 13.35 -26.91
N ILE A 715 13.11 13.36 -27.23
CA ILE A 715 12.40 14.30 -28.09
C ILE A 715 11.11 14.70 -27.35
N GLU A 716 11.08 15.89 -26.77
CA GLU A 716 9.93 16.36 -26.00
C GLU A 716 8.95 17.17 -26.85
N GLY A 717 7.72 17.31 -26.37
CA GLY A 717 6.73 18.21 -26.96
C GLY A 717 6.03 17.66 -28.21
N LEU A 718 5.93 16.34 -28.36
CA LEU A 718 5.26 15.73 -29.50
C LEU A 718 3.74 15.70 -29.28
N GLU A 719 3.01 16.57 -29.98
CA GLU A 719 1.56 16.43 -30.07
C GLU A 719 1.22 15.17 -30.88
N LEU A 720 0.59 14.20 -30.21
CA LEU A 720 0.17 12.92 -30.77
C LEU A 720 -1.31 12.71 -30.48
N SER A 721 -2.00 12.10 -31.44
CA SER A 721 -3.37 11.62 -31.27
C SER A 721 -3.46 10.18 -31.78
N ALA A 722 -4.36 9.39 -31.19
CA ALA A 722 -4.61 8.02 -31.62
C ALA A 722 -4.78 7.93 -33.16
N GLY A 723 -3.97 7.08 -33.78
CA GLY A 723 -3.86 6.91 -35.23
C GLY A 723 -2.68 7.65 -35.89
N ASP A 724 -2.00 8.56 -35.19
CA ASP A 724 -0.79 9.21 -35.69
C ASP A 724 0.32 8.19 -35.93
N VAL A 725 1.11 8.38 -36.99
CA VAL A 725 2.14 7.41 -37.36
C VAL A 725 3.53 7.95 -37.05
N ILE A 726 4.17 7.36 -36.03
CA ILE A 726 5.58 7.61 -35.69
C ILE A 726 6.44 6.72 -36.57
N SER A 727 7.45 7.29 -37.24
CA SER A 727 8.32 6.57 -38.16
C SER A 727 9.80 6.84 -37.88
N LEU A 728 10.57 5.77 -37.73
CA LEU A 728 12.01 5.79 -37.57
C LEU A 728 12.69 5.55 -38.92
N GLN A 729 13.38 6.56 -39.44
CA GLN A 729 14.10 6.52 -40.70
C GLN A 729 15.61 6.52 -40.50
N GLY A 730 16.23 5.34 -40.58
CA GLY A 730 17.67 5.18 -40.37
C GLY A 730 18.47 5.03 -41.65
N LEU A 731 19.63 5.68 -41.71
CA LEU A 731 20.62 5.55 -42.77
C LEU A 731 21.98 5.13 -42.20
N ASN A 732 22.52 4.02 -42.70
CA ASN A 732 23.86 3.55 -42.35
C ASN A 732 24.95 4.33 -43.10
N ASP A 733 26.12 4.47 -42.49
CA ASP A 733 27.35 4.94 -43.18
C ASP A 733 28.44 3.86 -43.28
N GLY A 734 28.06 2.63 -43.64
CA GLY A 734 28.97 1.57 -44.09
C GLY A 734 30.00 1.02 -43.08
N GLY A 735 30.16 1.64 -41.91
CA GLY A 735 30.90 1.17 -40.73
C GLY A 735 29.98 0.83 -39.56
N GLU A 736 28.98 1.68 -39.32
CA GLU A 736 28.01 1.58 -38.24
C GLU A 736 26.59 1.34 -38.79
N PRO A 737 25.93 0.22 -38.44
CA PRO A 737 24.52 -0.03 -38.70
C PRO A 737 23.61 0.69 -37.70
N VAL A 738 22.53 1.30 -38.18
CA VAL A 738 21.43 1.81 -37.33
C VAL A 738 20.78 0.65 -36.59
N ARG A 739 20.90 0.61 -35.27
CA ARG A 739 20.31 -0.37 -34.34
C ARG A 739 19.46 0.31 -33.28
N VAL A 740 18.14 0.18 -33.40
CA VAL A 740 17.18 0.72 -32.44
C VAL A 740 16.61 -0.42 -31.61
N ASP A 741 16.58 -0.19 -30.29
CA ASP A 741 16.15 -1.10 -29.23
C ASP A 741 14.64 -0.96 -29.03
N SER A 742 14.22 0.21 -28.53
CA SER A 742 12.83 0.51 -28.23
C SER A 742 12.54 2.01 -28.38
N ILE A 743 11.27 2.36 -28.31
CA ILE A 743 10.81 3.73 -28.06
C ILE A 743 9.90 3.78 -26.83
N ASP A 744 9.98 4.85 -26.05
CA ASP A 744 9.12 5.10 -24.90
C ASP A 744 8.43 6.46 -25.09
N LEU A 745 7.11 6.50 -24.92
CA LEU A 745 6.26 7.67 -25.11
C LEU A 745 5.58 8.03 -23.80
N GLU A 746 6.04 9.08 -23.14
CA GLU A 746 5.46 9.56 -21.90
C GLU A 746 4.54 10.74 -22.16
N MET A 747 3.26 10.67 -21.77
CA MET A 747 2.37 11.83 -21.90
C MET A 747 2.81 12.90 -20.91
N THR A 748 3.27 14.04 -21.43
CA THR A 748 3.68 15.19 -20.62
C THR A 748 2.58 16.23 -20.48
N ASN A 749 1.59 16.24 -21.37
CA ASN A 749 0.43 17.15 -21.29
C ASN A 749 -0.78 16.65 -22.12
N VAL A 750 -1.97 17.22 -21.93
CA VAL A 750 -3.21 16.89 -22.67
C VAL A 750 -3.51 17.97 -23.73
N ILE A 751 -4.08 17.58 -24.88
CA ILE A 751 -4.53 18.54 -25.92
C ILE A 751 -6.06 18.74 -25.79
N ASP A 752 -6.53 19.90 -25.34
CA ASP A 752 -7.98 20.20 -25.22
C ASP A 752 -8.65 20.37 -26.62
N GLY A 753 -9.75 19.65 -26.82
CA GLY A 753 -10.55 19.64 -28.04
C GLY A 753 -11.43 20.89 -28.27
N SER A 754 -11.32 21.92 -27.44
CA SER A 754 -12.10 23.16 -27.61
C SER A 754 -11.43 24.13 -28.61
N GLY A 755 -11.94 24.17 -29.83
CA GLY A 755 -11.56 25.17 -30.81
C GLY A 755 -12.03 26.59 -30.45
N GLU A 756 -11.35 27.28 -29.51
CA GLU A 756 -11.35 28.74 -29.39
C GLU A 756 -9.93 29.26 -29.04
N GLN A 757 -9.38 30.11 -29.90
CA GLN A 757 -8.01 30.64 -29.79
C GLN A 757 -7.74 31.39 -28.47
N ALA A 758 -6.87 30.84 -27.62
CA ALA A 758 -6.08 31.62 -26.66
C ALA A 758 -4.95 32.37 -27.39
N ALA A 759 -4.49 33.47 -26.79
CA ALA A 759 -3.63 34.45 -27.47
C ALA A 759 -2.20 33.93 -27.66
N ASP A 760 -1.73 33.91 -28.91
CA ASP A 760 -0.33 33.73 -29.36
C ASP A 760 0.71 34.16 -28.30
N ASN A 761 1.15 33.22 -27.47
CA ASN A 761 2.27 33.40 -26.53
C ASN A 761 3.55 33.18 -27.34
N GLY A 762 4.09 34.26 -27.89
CA GLY A 762 5.30 34.21 -28.74
C GLY A 762 6.59 33.82 -28.02
N ALA A 763 6.50 33.36 -26.78
CA ALA A 763 7.63 32.94 -25.96
C ALA A 763 8.27 31.66 -26.50
N GLU A 764 9.60 31.60 -26.50
CA GLU A 764 10.37 30.42 -26.91
C GLU A 764 10.83 29.63 -25.67
N TRP A 765 11.05 28.33 -25.84
CA TRP A 765 11.69 27.47 -24.84
C TRP A 765 13.06 28.01 -24.46
N LEU A 766 13.36 28.01 -23.17
CA LEU A 766 14.64 28.50 -22.66
C LEU A 766 15.21 27.54 -21.64
N PHE A 767 16.43 27.08 -21.90
CA PHE A 767 17.22 26.25 -20.99
C PHE A 767 18.34 27.08 -20.37
N ILE A 768 18.50 27.02 -19.05
CA ILE A 768 19.50 27.75 -18.29
C ILE A 768 20.21 26.80 -17.32
N GLU A 769 21.50 26.55 -17.57
CA GLU A 769 22.37 25.83 -16.65
C GLU A 769 22.49 26.59 -15.31
N ALA A 770 22.29 25.92 -14.17
CA ALA A 770 22.26 26.57 -12.86
C ALA A 770 23.63 27.16 -12.48
N GLU A 771 24.74 26.59 -12.95
CA GLU A 771 26.08 27.13 -12.73
C GLU A 771 26.34 28.47 -13.44
N SER A 772 25.41 28.92 -14.29
CA SER A 772 25.46 30.26 -14.90
C SER A 772 24.93 31.37 -13.98
N PHE A 773 24.26 31.02 -12.88
CA PHE A 773 23.66 31.99 -11.96
C PHE A 773 24.74 32.79 -11.20
N VAL A 774 24.38 34.00 -10.78
CA VAL A 774 25.21 34.89 -9.98
C VAL A 774 24.97 34.62 -8.49
N PHE A 775 26.04 34.37 -7.73
CA PHE A 775 25.97 34.11 -6.29
C PHE A 775 27.17 34.72 -5.52
N ASP A 776 27.05 34.85 -4.20
CA ASP A 776 28.11 35.41 -3.36
C ASP A 776 29.22 34.37 -3.08
N THR A 777 30.24 34.39 -3.92
CA THR A 777 31.47 33.56 -3.76
C THR A 777 32.26 33.81 -2.47
N SER A 778 31.90 34.81 -1.65
CA SER A 778 32.57 35.09 -0.37
C SER A 778 31.98 34.33 0.82
N ALA A 779 30.79 33.74 0.66
CA ALA A 779 30.15 32.89 1.66
C ALA A 779 30.88 31.54 1.77
N LYS A 780 31.23 31.12 3.00
CA LYS A 780 32.04 29.91 3.22
C LYS A 780 31.32 28.58 2.98
N ARG A 781 29.98 28.60 2.94
CA ARG A 781 29.11 27.44 2.71
C ARG A 781 27.97 27.76 1.73
N GLY A 782 28.08 28.89 1.02
CA GLY A 782 27.12 29.26 -0.02
C GLY A 782 27.41 28.50 -1.31
N PHE A 783 26.68 28.83 -2.38
CA PHE A 783 26.83 28.17 -3.67
C PHE A 783 28.26 28.27 -4.22
N GLU A 784 28.70 27.19 -4.85
CA GLU A 784 29.90 27.05 -5.67
C GLU A 784 29.60 26.16 -6.88
N VAL A 785 30.36 26.32 -7.98
CA VAL A 785 30.25 25.44 -9.14
C VAL A 785 31.12 24.21 -8.92
N THR A 786 30.52 23.02 -9.01
CA THR A 786 31.19 21.73 -8.77
C THR A 786 31.06 20.83 -9.98
N ASP A 787 32.13 20.10 -10.33
CA ASP A 787 32.08 19.11 -11.41
C ASP A 787 31.26 17.88 -10.97
N LEU A 788 30.22 17.55 -11.72
CA LEU A 788 29.41 16.36 -11.53
C LEU A 788 29.05 15.78 -12.90
N LYS A 789 29.64 14.64 -13.26
CA LYS A 789 29.50 14.07 -14.62
C LYS A 789 28.08 13.65 -14.99
N ALA A 790 27.22 13.43 -14.00
CA ALA A 790 25.84 13.05 -14.21
C ALA A 790 24.95 14.24 -14.62
N ALA A 791 25.44 15.47 -14.39
CA ALA A 791 24.74 16.73 -14.62
C ALA A 791 24.81 17.19 -16.09
N SER A 792 23.86 18.02 -16.52
CA SER A 792 23.95 18.74 -17.79
C SER A 792 25.22 19.61 -17.80
N GLY A 793 25.91 19.61 -18.94
CA GLY A 793 27.23 20.27 -19.05
C GLY A 793 28.37 19.66 -18.18
N GLY A 794 28.07 18.72 -17.29
CA GLY A 794 29.00 18.06 -16.37
C GLY A 794 29.34 18.86 -15.12
N GLN A 795 28.57 19.90 -14.79
CA GLN A 795 28.76 20.75 -13.61
C GLN A 795 27.40 21.02 -12.92
N VAL A 796 27.42 21.37 -11.64
CA VAL A 796 26.21 21.79 -10.90
C VAL A 796 26.50 23.02 -10.05
N LEU A 797 25.44 23.73 -9.70
CA LEU A 797 25.46 24.73 -8.64
C LEU A 797 25.24 24.03 -7.29
N SER A 798 26.24 24.06 -6.39
CA SER A 798 26.18 23.30 -5.13
C SER A 798 26.46 24.11 -3.86
N ALA A 799 25.75 23.83 -2.77
CA ALA A 799 25.97 24.46 -1.46
C ALA A 799 25.84 23.47 -0.30
N LEU A 800 26.66 23.66 0.74
CA LEU A 800 26.65 22.84 1.96
C LEU A 800 25.80 23.43 3.10
N GLY A 801 25.08 24.52 2.84
CA GLY A 801 24.25 25.23 3.81
C GLY A 801 23.52 26.37 3.10
N ASP A 802 22.89 27.27 3.86
CA ASP A 802 22.04 28.32 3.30
C ASP A 802 22.75 29.14 2.21
N ALA A 803 22.14 29.22 1.04
CA ALA A 803 22.72 29.83 -0.14
C ALA A 803 21.64 30.46 -1.02
N GLU A 804 22.04 31.49 -1.75
CA GLU A 804 21.18 32.20 -2.69
C GLU A 804 21.96 32.44 -3.98
N ALA A 805 21.33 32.13 -5.11
CA ALA A 805 21.83 32.42 -6.44
C ALA A 805 20.70 33.02 -7.27
N TRP A 806 21.04 33.90 -8.22
CA TRP A 806 20.05 34.55 -9.04
C TRP A 806 20.57 34.83 -10.46
N THR A 807 19.64 34.98 -11.40
CA THR A 807 19.90 35.50 -12.74
C THR A 807 18.76 36.42 -13.17
N ASN A 808 18.96 37.23 -14.20
CA ASN A 808 17.81 37.89 -14.84
C ASN A 808 17.30 36.98 -15.94
N PHE A 809 15.99 36.86 -16.04
CA PHE A 809 15.34 36.12 -17.11
C PHE A 809 15.54 36.85 -18.43
N ASP A 810 16.38 36.30 -19.30
CA ASP A 810 16.69 36.88 -20.61
C ASP A 810 15.76 36.36 -21.74
N GLY A 811 14.75 35.55 -21.38
CA GLY A 811 13.71 35.04 -22.28
C GLY A 811 12.64 36.08 -22.63
N GLU A 812 11.69 35.72 -23.50
CA GLU A 812 10.55 36.57 -23.82
C GLU A 812 9.56 36.61 -22.64
N SER A 813 8.77 37.68 -22.51
CA SER A 813 7.79 37.73 -21.43
C SER A 813 6.62 36.80 -21.76
N GLY A 814 6.26 35.93 -20.83
CA GLY A 814 5.19 34.94 -21.04
C GLY A 814 4.90 34.15 -19.76
N THR A 815 3.97 33.22 -19.88
CA THR A 815 3.71 32.22 -18.85
C THR A 815 4.51 30.96 -19.20
N TYR A 816 5.12 30.34 -18.20
CA TYR A 816 6.06 29.23 -18.35
C TYR A 816 5.79 28.13 -17.33
N ASP A 817 5.87 26.87 -17.75
CA ASP A 817 6.17 25.76 -16.86
C ASP A 817 7.68 25.68 -16.66
N VAL A 818 8.13 25.60 -15.42
CA VAL A 818 9.55 25.66 -15.05
C VAL A 818 9.99 24.32 -14.46
N GLY A 819 10.78 23.55 -15.20
CA GLY A 819 11.44 22.36 -14.71
C GLY A 819 12.75 22.70 -14.01
N ILE A 820 12.97 22.17 -12.80
CA ILE A 820 14.17 22.39 -11.99
C ILE A 820 14.84 21.05 -11.70
N ASP A 821 15.95 20.79 -12.41
CA ASP A 821 16.73 19.58 -12.28
C ASP A 821 17.69 19.67 -11.09
N HIS A 822 17.66 18.66 -10.23
CA HIS A 822 18.48 18.62 -9.01
C HIS A 822 18.83 17.18 -8.61
N PHE A 823 19.80 17.05 -7.71
CA PHE A 823 20.21 15.74 -7.18
C PHE A 823 19.71 15.57 -5.74
N ASP A 824 18.83 14.59 -5.52
CA ASP A 824 18.24 14.23 -4.22
C ASP A 824 18.87 12.93 -3.71
N GLU A 825 19.62 13.02 -2.60
CA GLU A 825 20.43 11.92 -2.07
C GLU A 825 19.85 11.41 -0.75
N ASN A 826 19.77 10.09 -0.57
CA ASN A 826 19.08 9.49 0.58
C ASN A 826 19.88 9.50 1.90
N ASP A 827 20.79 10.45 2.10
CA ASP A 827 21.53 10.61 3.34
C ASP A 827 21.39 11.97 4.05
N GLY A 828 20.46 12.81 3.59
CA GLY A 828 20.02 14.05 4.22
C GLY A 828 18.62 14.48 3.77
N VAL A 829 18.22 15.70 4.12
CA VAL A 829 17.04 16.38 3.54
C VAL A 829 17.35 17.86 3.36
N SER A 830 17.60 18.28 2.13
CA SER A 830 17.75 19.68 1.73
C SER A 830 16.40 20.32 1.39
N TYR A 831 16.35 21.65 1.34
CA TYR A 831 15.13 22.39 1.02
C TYR A 831 15.45 23.54 0.07
N LEU A 832 14.61 23.74 -0.96
CA LEU A 832 14.81 24.77 -1.98
C LEU A 832 13.54 25.60 -2.18
N GLU A 833 13.71 26.92 -2.33
CA GLU A 833 12.67 27.83 -2.78
C GLU A 833 13.01 28.38 -4.16
N PHE A 834 12.06 28.27 -5.08
CA PHE A 834 12.10 28.93 -6.39
C PHE A 834 11.34 30.25 -6.32
N ARG A 835 12.00 31.33 -6.74
CA ARG A 835 11.47 32.69 -6.59
C ARG A 835 11.56 33.49 -7.88
N VAL A 836 10.54 34.32 -8.11
CA VAL A 836 10.51 35.32 -9.20
C VAL A 836 10.34 36.70 -8.57
N ASN A 837 11.25 37.62 -8.87
CA ASN A 837 11.31 38.96 -8.30
C ASN A 837 11.30 39.00 -6.75
N GLY A 838 11.81 37.93 -6.12
CA GLY A 838 11.90 37.76 -4.67
C GLY A 838 10.64 37.21 -3.98
N GLU A 839 9.56 36.96 -4.74
CA GLU A 839 8.36 36.24 -4.28
C GLU A 839 8.58 34.72 -4.41
N VAL A 840 8.13 33.94 -3.41
CA VAL A 840 8.21 32.47 -3.46
C VAL A 840 7.09 31.98 -4.35
N ILE A 841 7.48 31.34 -5.45
CA ILE A 841 6.54 30.72 -6.38
C ILE A 841 6.30 29.28 -5.96
N ASP A 842 7.36 28.56 -5.57
CA ASP A 842 7.25 27.22 -5.03
C ASP A 842 8.40 26.88 -4.07
N SER A 843 8.22 25.85 -3.24
CA SER A 843 9.20 25.35 -2.29
C SER A 843 8.98 23.89 -1.90
N TRP A 844 10.04 23.09 -1.86
CA TRP A 844 9.94 21.66 -1.55
C TRP A 844 11.17 21.13 -0.79
N HIS A 845 11.00 19.98 -0.15
CA HIS A 845 12.08 19.20 0.47
C HIS A 845 12.61 18.17 -0.51
N TRP A 846 13.89 17.86 -0.40
CA TRP A 846 14.56 16.80 -1.14
C TRP A 846 14.60 15.59 -0.23
N ASP A 847 13.54 14.78 -0.28
CA ASP A 847 13.33 13.60 0.57
C ASP A 847 12.95 12.35 -0.23
N ALA A 848 13.18 12.34 -1.55
CA ALA A 848 12.91 11.19 -2.39
C ALA A 848 13.96 10.08 -2.15
N ASP A 849 13.51 8.85 -1.83
CA ASP A 849 14.43 7.71 -1.71
C ASP A 849 14.80 7.14 -3.08
N LEU A 850 15.74 7.81 -3.75
CA LEU A 850 16.27 7.42 -5.05
C LEU A 850 17.41 6.37 -4.95
N GLY A 851 17.60 5.78 -3.76
CA GLY A 851 18.42 4.58 -3.57
C GLY A 851 19.94 4.77 -3.51
N ASP A 852 20.46 6.00 -3.59
CA ASP A 852 21.91 6.27 -3.47
C ASP A 852 22.22 7.49 -2.59
N ARG A 853 23.35 7.39 -1.88
CA ARG A 853 23.85 8.39 -0.91
C ARG A 853 24.81 9.41 -1.54
N LEU A 854 25.07 9.29 -2.84
CA LEU A 854 26.01 10.15 -3.55
C LEU A 854 25.38 10.59 -4.87
N ALA A 855 25.43 11.89 -5.15
CA ALA A 855 24.92 12.45 -6.39
C ALA A 855 25.46 11.70 -7.63
N ASN A 856 24.53 11.07 -8.36
CA ASN A 856 24.77 10.37 -9.60
C ASN A 856 23.50 10.34 -10.46
N LYS A 857 23.51 9.61 -11.58
CA LYS A 857 22.35 9.60 -12.49
C LYS A 857 21.07 9.09 -11.85
N ASN A 858 21.16 8.18 -10.89
CA ASN A 858 20.00 7.62 -10.21
C ASN A 858 19.38 8.60 -9.21
N THR A 859 20.15 9.58 -8.73
CA THR A 859 19.69 10.59 -7.78
C THR A 859 19.30 11.89 -8.48
N LEU A 860 19.40 11.97 -9.81
CA LEU A 860 18.97 13.14 -10.59
C LEU A 860 17.45 13.06 -10.75
N THR A 861 16.75 14.08 -10.31
CA THR A 861 15.30 14.20 -10.40
C THR A 861 14.90 15.63 -10.77
N ARG A 862 13.64 15.81 -11.17
CA ARG A 862 13.09 17.09 -11.65
C ARG A 862 11.90 17.50 -10.78
N HIS A 863 11.88 18.78 -10.39
CA HIS A 863 10.71 19.41 -9.78
C HIS A 863 10.05 20.33 -10.80
N LEU A 864 8.74 20.22 -11.01
CA LEU A 864 7.99 21.01 -11.98
C LEU A 864 7.16 22.09 -11.28
N VAL A 865 7.33 23.35 -11.71
CA VAL A 865 6.53 24.48 -11.25
C VAL A 865 5.72 25.02 -12.43
N SER A 866 4.41 24.78 -12.43
CA SER A 866 3.54 25.12 -13.57
C SER A 866 3.02 26.56 -13.55
N ASP A 867 2.64 27.06 -14.74
CA ASP A 867 1.93 28.32 -14.96
C ASP A 867 2.58 29.58 -14.33
N VAL A 868 3.90 29.67 -14.39
CA VAL A 868 4.66 30.80 -13.83
C VAL A 868 4.68 31.97 -14.79
N GLU A 869 4.04 33.09 -14.43
CA GLU A 869 4.18 34.35 -15.18
C GLU A 869 5.58 34.95 -14.98
N ILE A 870 6.37 35.02 -16.05
CA ILE A 870 7.73 35.58 -16.03
C ILE A 870 7.88 36.61 -17.14
N SER A 871 8.30 37.81 -16.77
CA SER A 871 8.62 38.87 -17.72
C SER A 871 10.12 38.93 -18.05
N ALA A 872 10.42 39.37 -19.27
CA ALA A 872 11.79 39.62 -19.70
C ALA A 872 12.46 40.63 -18.76
N GLY A 873 13.56 40.22 -18.13
CA GLY A 873 14.32 40.98 -17.15
C GLY A 873 13.88 40.79 -15.69
N ASP A 874 12.92 39.92 -15.40
CA ASP A 874 12.59 39.52 -14.03
C ASP A 874 13.77 38.79 -13.38
N GLU A 875 13.93 38.95 -12.06
CA GLU A 875 14.97 38.26 -11.32
C GLU A 875 14.47 36.85 -10.94
N ILE A 876 15.16 35.82 -11.42
CA ILE A 876 14.95 34.44 -11.01
C ILE A 876 15.93 34.13 -9.89
N SER A 877 15.45 33.68 -8.74
CA SER A 877 16.33 33.31 -7.61
C SER A 877 16.02 31.94 -7.03
N LEU A 878 17.11 31.27 -6.65
CA LEU A 878 17.14 29.97 -6.00
C LEU A 878 17.65 30.20 -4.58
N VAL A 879 16.80 29.96 -3.58
CA VAL A 879 17.15 30.12 -2.17
C VAL A 879 17.10 28.76 -1.51
N GLY A 880 18.27 28.18 -1.29
CA GLY A 880 18.40 26.84 -0.73
C GLY A 880 18.86 26.86 0.72
N TYR A 881 18.39 25.87 1.49
CA TYR A 881 18.71 25.65 2.89
C TYR A 881 19.25 24.22 3.06
N GLY A 882 20.57 24.07 2.94
CA GLY A 882 21.21 22.75 3.07
C GLY A 882 21.19 22.22 4.50
N ASP A 883 21.07 20.91 4.65
CA ASP A 883 20.88 20.17 5.92
C ASP A 883 22.07 20.26 6.92
N GLY A 884 23.19 20.87 6.50
CA GLY A 884 24.41 20.94 7.30
C GLY A 884 25.54 20.02 6.82
N GLY A 885 25.37 19.30 5.71
CA GLY A 885 26.43 18.72 4.88
C GLY A 885 26.36 17.20 4.66
N SER A 886 25.25 16.54 5.02
CA SER A 886 25.01 15.13 4.65
C SER A 886 24.56 15.09 3.19
N GLU A 887 23.55 15.90 2.86
CA GLU A 887 23.05 16.13 1.51
C GLU A 887 23.28 17.58 1.09
N PRO A 888 24.31 17.87 0.27
CA PRO A 888 24.50 19.19 -0.32
C PRO A 888 23.40 19.54 -1.34
N LEU A 889 22.92 20.80 -1.32
CA LEU A 889 22.15 21.34 -2.42
C LEU A 889 22.96 21.18 -3.72
N ARG A 890 22.40 20.57 -4.76
CA ARG A 890 23.01 20.40 -6.08
C ARG A 890 21.93 20.57 -7.14
N ILE A 891 21.94 21.73 -7.77
CA ILE A 891 20.98 22.12 -8.80
C ILE A 891 21.72 22.07 -10.12
N ASP A 892 21.14 21.39 -11.09
CA ASP A 892 21.71 21.15 -12.40
C ASP A 892 21.31 22.27 -13.37
N ALA A 893 20.02 22.33 -13.73
CA ALA A 893 19.52 23.29 -14.69
C ALA A 893 18.07 23.67 -14.43
N LEU A 894 17.65 24.76 -15.07
CA LEU A 894 16.28 25.20 -15.14
C LEU A 894 15.83 25.24 -16.60
N GLU A 895 14.64 24.72 -16.87
CA GLU A 895 14.02 24.71 -18.18
C GLU A 895 12.68 25.44 -18.14
N PHE A 896 12.55 26.50 -18.93
CA PHE A 896 11.37 27.34 -19.03
C PHE A 896 10.64 27.03 -20.33
N MET A 897 9.47 26.39 -20.20
CA MET A 897 8.65 25.92 -21.29
C MET A 897 7.42 26.84 -21.39
N PRO A 898 7.19 27.58 -22.50
CA PRO A 898 6.04 28.47 -22.61
C PRO A 898 4.74 27.69 -22.48
N SER A 899 3.90 28.08 -21.51
CA SER A 899 2.71 27.33 -21.07
C SER A 899 1.60 27.27 -22.13
N ASP A 900 1.67 28.11 -23.16
CA ASP A 900 0.67 28.26 -24.24
C ASP A 900 1.21 27.82 -25.62
N THR A 901 2.26 27.00 -25.69
CA THR A 901 2.75 26.51 -26.99
C THR A 901 1.78 25.47 -27.58
N ILE A 902 0.68 25.93 -28.18
CA ILE A 902 -0.10 25.15 -29.15
C ILE A 902 0.74 25.14 -30.44
N LEU A 903 1.37 24.02 -30.79
CA LEU A 903 2.17 23.93 -32.01
C LEU A 903 1.29 23.52 -33.19
N SER A 904 1.06 24.48 -34.09
CA SER A 904 0.41 24.29 -35.40
C SER A 904 1.23 23.48 -36.40
#